data_AF-A0A2U1CPC1-F1
#
_entry.id   AF-A0A2U1CPC1-F1
#
_cell.length_a   1.000
_cell.length_b   1.000
_cell.length_c   1.000
_cell.angle_alpha   90.00
_cell.angle_beta   90.00
_cell.angle_gamma   90.00
#
_symmetry.space_group_name_H-M   'P 1'
#
loop_
_entity.id
_entity.type
_entity.pdbx_description
1 polymer ?
#
loop_
_entity_poly.entity_id
_entity_poly.type
_entity_poly.pdbx_seq_one_letter_code
_entity_poly.pdbx_strand_id
1 'polypeptide(L)'
;MNQTYSLRSFGADLIELLGSMRFAVSLLMFICVASIIGTVLQQNQVANSYIDQFGPFWFQLFDQFAIWHVYNSWWFLLIMAFLVVSTSICLMRNTPKMVRDMRSFREYVRGSSLRAFHHRVEAQSPQAPAQALQKLAPWMQSHGYRYKVRQDGEAIMVAAKKGSANRLGYIFAHAAIVVIAVGGLLDSELPVRLQVWLGDKQPITQNMLISEVPETGRLPAVNPSFRANMLLPEGSSSASGIVAVGDGVLVQPIPFSIKLNKFEVEYYSTGMPSSFKSYVEVNDPDTGESFERLIEVNEPLRYKGVTVYQSSLDDGGSKLKLTAYPLEGAGGKPFPVEGTVGQSSQVTLSGQGGAHDVTVDMSGLRVINVENMAPGTEPQPKAMIDHVAAVTGSAAGASNEHLRNVGPSVQYRVIGRDGQAYEYNNYMLPIVLDGHAVFLAGVRQSEAENYRYIRIPADANSSVAEFMHLRAALQDPSLREQAASSFAQANASNDTQRPLLQRAVQGAIDAFARGGFNAIIERVPENERESVLGFAVPMIQLTLTELYDMDRERRGLEANSHTEEGADWLRLAVLALANLPDYPAPVFMSLNSFDQVQASVFQIARSPGKNTVYLGCLFLVIGVFSMFYIRDRRIWVWITPEGDGSRMQAAMTSQRRNLDFSQEFERFRDAFRRLFT
;
A
#
# COMPACT_ATOMS: atom_id res chain seq x y z
N MET A 1 -57.84 33.39 18.03
CA MET A 1 -57.40 32.90 16.69
C MET A 1 -56.37 31.81 16.92
N ASN A 2 -56.80 30.55 16.84
CA ASN A 2 -55.93 29.39 17.03
C ASN A 2 -55.12 29.14 15.74
N GLN A 3 -53.80 29.32 15.80
CA GLN A 3 -52.90 28.75 14.81
C GLN A 3 -52.71 27.26 15.14
N THR A 4 -53.30 26.41 14.32
CA THR A 4 -53.03 24.98 14.31
C THR A 4 -51.65 24.72 13.71
N TYR A 5 -50.66 24.44 14.57
CA TYR A 5 -49.42 23.82 14.13
C TYR A 5 -49.72 22.39 13.71
N SER A 6 -49.84 22.16 12.41
CA SER A 6 -49.85 20.82 11.82
C SER A 6 -48.55 20.11 12.21
N LEU A 7 -48.65 19.08 13.06
CA LEU A 7 -47.57 18.12 13.31
C LEU A 7 -47.19 17.47 11.96
N ARG A 8 -46.18 18.03 11.28
CA ARG A 8 -45.52 17.33 10.20
C ARG A 8 -44.92 16.05 10.78
N SER A 9 -45.19 14.91 10.16
CA SER A 9 -44.58 13.65 10.58
C SER A 9 -43.06 13.78 10.49
N PHE A 10 -42.33 13.35 11.52
CA PHE A 10 -40.85 13.34 11.57
C PHE A 10 -40.18 12.85 10.26
N GLY A 11 -40.77 11.86 9.58
CA GLY A 11 -40.28 11.36 8.30
C GLY A 11 -40.32 12.37 7.14
N ALA A 12 -41.28 13.30 7.13
CA ALA A 12 -41.38 14.33 6.10
C ALA A 12 -40.26 15.38 6.22
N ASP A 13 -39.95 15.78 7.46
CA ASP A 13 -38.87 16.72 7.75
C ASP A 13 -37.49 16.08 7.49
N LEU A 14 -37.35 14.78 7.78
CA LEU A 14 -36.14 14.02 7.44
C LEU A 14 -35.90 13.93 5.92
N ILE A 15 -36.95 13.65 5.14
CA ILE A 15 -36.87 13.64 3.66
C ILE A 15 -36.61 15.04 3.10
N GLU A 16 -37.09 16.09 3.76
CA GLU A 16 -36.79 17.48 3.40
C GLU A 16 -35.31 17.83 3.65
N LEU A 17 -34.76 17.43 4.81
CA LEU A 17 -33.35 17.60 5.13
C LEU A 17 -32.43 16.81 4.17
N LEU A 18 -32.70 15.52 3.98
CA LEU A 18 -31.93 14.66 3.08
C LEU A 18 -32.06 15.10 1.61
N GLY A 19 -33.18 15.71 1.23
CA GLY A 19 -33.39 16.27 -0.12
C GLY A 19 -32.80 17.67 -0.33
N SER A 20 -32.09 18.23 0.65
CA SER A 20 -31.52 19.58 0.57
C SER A 20 -30.19 19.60 -0.18
N MET A 21 -30.06 20.50 -1.17
CA MET A 21 -28.80 20.72 -1.90
C MET A 21 -27.67 21.14 -0.98
N ARG A 22 -27.96 21.95 0.05
CA ARG A 22 -26.94 22.43 1.01
C ARG A 22 -26.36 21.28 1.82
N PHE A 23 -27.21 20.35 2.23
CA PHE A 23 -26.79 19.16 2.98
C PHE A 23 -25.85 18.27 2.15
N ALA A 24 -26.22 17.97 0.90
CA ALA A 24 -25.39 17.18 0.00
C ALA A 24 -24.02 17.83 -0.27
N VAL A 25 -23.97 19.15 -0.49
CA VAL A 25 -22.71 19.88 -0.72
C VAL A 25 -21.82 19.86 0.53
N SER A 26 -22.40 20.01 1.72
CA SER A 26 -21.66 19.89 2.98
C SER A 26 -21.05 18.49 3.14
N LEU A 27 -21.82 17.42 2.90
CA LEU A 27 -21.30 16.05 2.97
C LEU A 27 -20.16 15.80 1.98
N LEU A 28 -20.31 16.27 0.74
CA LEU A 28 -19.26 16.17 -0.26
C LEU A 28 -17.97 16.88 0.20
N MET A 29 -18.08 18.04 0.83
CA MET A 29 -16.91 18.76 1.36
C MET A 29 -16.18 17.97 2.44
N PHE A 30 -16.91 17.32 3.36
CA PHE A 30 -16.31 16.44 4.36
C PHE A 30 -15.58 15.25 3.73
N ILE A 31 -16.19 14.59 2.73
CA ILE A 31 -15.56 13.48 2.01
C ILE A 31 -14.28 13.94 1.30
N CYS A 32 -14.29 15.12 0.67
CA CYS A 32 -13.10 15.67 0.03
C CYS A 32 -11.96 15.91 1.02
N VAL A 33 -12.25 16.51 2.18
CA VAL A 33 -11.24 16.74 3.23
C VAL A 33 -10.67 15.42 3.75
N ALA A 34 -11.55 14.46 4.07
CA ALA A 34 -11.13 13.12 4.51
C ALA A 34 -10.26 12.42 3.46
N SER A 35 -10.63 12.53 2.18
CA SER A 35 -9.89 11.90 1.07
C SER A 35 -8.52 12.55 0.86
N ILE A 36 -8.39 13.88 1.03
CA ILE A 36 -7.10 14.57 0.98
C ILE A 36 -6.17 14.07 2.09
N ILE A 37 -6.68 14.00 3.33
CA ILE A 37 -5.92 13.49 4.48
C ILE A 37 -5.46 12.05 4.20
N GLY A 38 -6.38 11.18 3.73
CA GLY A 38 -6.05 9.80 3.39
C GLY A 38 -5.09 9.61 2.21
N THR A 39 -4.95 10.61 1.34
CA THR A 39 -3.98 10.58 0.23
C THR A 39 -2.60 11.05 0.68
N VAL A 40 -2.53 12.00 1.59
CA VAL A 40 -1.26 12.53 2.12
C VAL A 40 -0.65 11.56 3.13
N LEU A 41 -1.47 10.97 3.99
CA LEU A 41 -1.04 9.97 4.96
C LEU A 41 -1.06 8.59 4.30
N GLN A 42 0.11 7.96 4.13
CA GLN A 42 0.17 6.57 3.67
C GLN A 42 -0.70 5.69 4.58
N GLN A 43 -1.58 4.89 4.00
CA GLN A 43 -2.59 4.14 4.75
C GLN A 43 -2.09 2.74 5.13
N ASN A 44 -2.58 2.19 6.24
CA ASN A 44 -2.30 0.84 6.72
C ASN A 44 -0.80 0.51 6.94
N GLN A 45 0.01 1.49 7.36
CA GLN A 45 1.37 1.21 7.82
C GLN A 45 1.38 0.68 9.26
N VAL A 46 2.52 0.14 9.69
CA VAL A 46 2.74 -0.23 11.10
C VAL A 46 2.78 1.01 11.99
N ALA A 47 2.33 0.87 13.24
CA ALA A 47 2.19 1.98 14.19
C ALA A 47 3.47 2.83 14.35
N ASN A 48 4.62 2.16 14.46
CA ASN A 48 5.91 2.85 14.65
C ASN A 48 6.30 3.72 13.45
N SER A 49 5.96 3.35 12.22
CA SER A 49 6.22 4.21 11.06
C SER A 49 5.50 5.56 11.18
N TYR A 50 4.31 5.60 11.78
CA TYR A 50 3.61 6.84 12.07
C TYR A 50 4.19 7.56 13.28
N ILE A 51 4.61 6.83 14.33
CA ILE A 51 5.24 7.41 15.51
C ILE A 51 6.59 8.05 15.15
N ASP A 52 7.38 7.44 14.29
CA ASP A 52 8.68 7.99 13.86
C ASP A 52 8.52 9.23 12.99
N GLN A 53 7.49 9.26 12.13
CA GLN A 53 7.22 10.41 11.25
C GLN A 53 6.54 11.58 11.96
N PHE A 54 5.60 11.30 12.87
CA PHE A 54 4.72 12.32 13.46
C PHE A 54 4.81 12.43 14.98
N GLY A 55 5.36 11.43 15.67
CA GLY A 55 5.44 11.35 17.13
C GLY A 55 4.26 10.61 17.78
N PRO A 56 4.41 10.13 19.03
CA PRO A 56 3.40 9.32 19.73
C PRO A 56 2.05 10.02 19.90
N PHE A 57 2.05 11.32 20.15
CA PHE A 57 0.83 12.11 20.35
C PHE A 57 -0.08 12.11 19.11
N TRP A 58 0.51 12.35 17.93
CA TRP A 58 -0.24 12.38 16.68
C TRP A 58 -0.71 10.99 16.26
N PHE A 59 0.08 9.95 16.53
CA PHE A 59 -0.36 8.57 16.32
C PHE A 59 -1.59 8.23 17.16
N GLN A 60 -1.62 8.56 18.46
CA GLN A 60 -2.79 8.35 19.32
C GLN A 60 -4.05 9.04 18.76
N LEU A 61 -3.89 10.25 18.22
CA LEU A 61 -4.98 10.97 17.57
C LEU A 61 -5.45 10.25 16.29
N PHE A 62 -4.51 9.82 15.44
CA PHE A 62 -4.83 9.10 14.21
C PHE A 62 -5.53 7.77 14.49
N ASP A 63 -5.11 7.07 15.53
CA ASP A 63 -5.68 5.80 15.94
C ASP A 63 -7.11 5.97 16.48
N GLN A 64 -7.32 6.93 17.38
CA GLN A 64 -8.65 7.24 17.93
C GLN A 64 -9.69 7.56 16.84
N PHE A 65 -9.28 8.21 15.76
CA PHE A 65 -10.16 8.60 14.65
C PHE A 65 -10.07 7.68 13.42
N ALA A 66 -9.29 6.59 13.48
CA ALA A 66 -9.08 5.67 12.36
C ALA A 66 -8.56 6.35 11.07
N ILE A 67 -7.73 7.40 11.21
CA ILE A 67 -7.25 8.22 10.08
C ILE A 67 -6.22 7.47 9.22
N TRP A 68 -5.50 6.52 9.81
CA TRP A 68 -4.54 5.67 9.10
C TRP A 68 -5.19 4.59 8.23
N HIS A 69 -6.52 4.40 8.32
CA HIS A 69 -7.32 3.52 7.47
C HIS A 69 -8.68 4.16 7.10
N VAL A 70 -8.64 5.43 6.68
CA VAL A 70 -9.80 6.34 6.56
C VAL A 70 -10.94 5.79 5.68
N TYR A 71 -10.60 5.15 4.57
CA TYR A 71 -11.57 4.69 3.56
C TYR A 71 -12.44 3.52 4.03
N ASN A 72 -11.95 2.76 5.02
CA ASN A 72 -12.64 1.63 5.63
C ASN A 72 -13.21 1.99 7.01
N SER A 73 -13.09 3.25 7.45
CA SER A 73 -13.63 3.71 8.73
C SER A 73 -15.18 3.76 8.69
N TRP A 74 -15.80 3.49 9.83
CA TRP A 74 -17.28 3.47 9.94
C TRP A 74 -17.90 4.85 9.64
N TRP A 75 -17.23 5.94 10.04
CA TRP A 75 -17.72 7.29 9.86
C TRP A 75 -17.65 7.72 8.40
N PHE A 76 -16.59 7.33 7.67
CA PHE A 76 -16.47 7.62 6.25
C PHE A 76 -17.56 6.92 5.44
N LEU A 77 -17.79 5.63 5.72
CA LEU A 77 -18.87 4.85 5.11
C LEU A 77 -20.25 5.44 5.41
N LEU A 78 -20.47 5.94 6.63
CA LEU A 78 -21.72 6.59 7.03
C LEU A 78 -21.96 7.90 6.26
N ILE A 79 -20.95 8.77 6.13
CA ILE A 79 -21.05 10.00 5.35
C ILE A 79 -21.31 9.68 3.86
N MET A 80 -20.62 8.68 3.31
CA MET A 80 -20.83 8.19 1.96
C MET A 80 -22.26 7.67 1.75
N ALA A 81 -22.80 6.90 2.69
CA ALA A 81 -24.17 6.41 2.63
C ALA A 81 -25.19 7.57 2.64
N PHE A 82 -25.01 8.57 3.51
CA PHE A 82 -25.86 9.75 3.53
C PHE A 82 -25.78 10.56 2.22
N LEU A 83 -24.59 10.69 1.63
CA LEU A 83 -24.43 11.36 0.34
C LEU A 83 -25.21 10.63 -0.75
N VAL A 84 -25.11 9.30 -0.82
CA VAL A 84 -25.84 8.48 -1.81
C VAL A 84 -27.35 8.62 -1.63
N VAL A 85 -27.85 8.55 -0.40
CA VAL A 85 -29.29 8.71 -0.10
C VAL A 85 -29.76 10.11 -0.48
N SER A 86 -29.02 11.14 -0.07
CA SER A 86 -29.37 12.54 -0.34
C SER A 86 -29.42 12.85 -1.84
N THR A 87 -28.37 12.47 -2.57
CA THR A 87 -28.28 12.68 -4.03
C THR A 87 -29.34 11.87 -4.78
N SER A 88 -29.66 10.65 -4.33
CA SER A 88 -30.74 9.84 -4.88
C SER A 88 -32.11 10.51 -4.70
N ILE A 89 -32.41 11.03 -3.51
CA ILE A 89 -33.67 11.75 -3.25
C ILE A 89 -33.75 13.02 -4.11
N CYS A 90 -32.65 13.78 -4.22
CA CYS A 90 -32.57 14.96 -5.08
C CYS A 90 -32.86 14.61 -6.55
N LEU A 91 -32.26 13.53 -7.04
CA LEU A 91 -32.48 13.02 -8.40
C LEU A 91 -33.94 12.61 -8.60
N MET A 92 -34.51 11.83 -7.68
CA MET A 92 -35.90 11.35 -7.76
C MET A 92 -36.91 12.50 -7.76
N ARG A 93 -36.70 13.54 -6.94
CA ARG A 93 -37.63 14.70 -6.85
C ARG A 93 -37.52 15.65 -8.04
N ASN A 94 -36.31 15.85 -8.58
CA ASN A 94 -36.06 16.84 -9.62
C ASN A 94 -36.18 16.29 -11.05
N THR A 95 -35.89 15.00 -11.27
CA THR A 95 -35.95 14.37 -12.60
C THR A 95 -37.32 14.54 -13.27
N PRO A 96 -38.46 14.27 -12.61
CA PRO A 96 -39.77 14.43 -13.25
C PRO A 96 -40.06 15.88 -13.67
N LYS A 97 -39.64 16.86 -12.85
CA LYS A 97 -39.80 18.28 -13.17
C LYS A 97 -38.97 18.67 -14.39
N MET A 98 -37.71 18.23 -14.45
CA MET A 98 -36.82 18.51 -15.59
C MET A 98 -37.29 17.84 -16.88
N VAL A 99 -37.79 16.61 -16.81
CA VAL A 99 -38.37 15.91 -17.96
C VAL A 99 -39.64 16.60 -18.44
N ARG A 100 -40.51 17.05 -17.52
CA ARG A 100 -41.71 17.83 -17.85
C ARG A 100 -41.35 19.17 -18.51
N ASP A 101 -40.39 19.89 -17.97
CA ASP A 101 -39.91 21.17 -18.53
C ASP A 101 -39.25 21.01 -19.90
N MET A 102 -38.50 19.91 -20.10
CA MET A 102 -37.92 19.52 -21.38
C MET A 102 -39.02 19.28 -22.43
N ARG A 103 -40.14 18.67 -22.04
CA ARG A 103 -41.30 18.42 -22.92
C ARG A 103 -42.17 19.66 -23.15
N SER A 104 -42.25 20.58 -22.18
CA SER A 104 -43.06 21.81 -22.26
C SER A 104 -42.55 22.83 -23.30
N PHE A 105 -43.47 23.43 -24.05
CA PHE A 105 -43.21 24.53 -24.99
C PHE A 105 -43.53 25.93 -24.38
N ARG A 106 -44.07 25.99 -23.15
CA ARG A 106 -44.52 27.23 -22.48
C ARG A 106 -45.43 28.08 -23.38
N GLU A 107 -46.59 27.52 -23.70
CA GLU A 107 -47.54 28.02 -24.70
C GLU A 107 -48.45 29.18 -24.22
N TYR A 108 -48.15 29.80 -23.06
CA TYR A 108 -49.01 30.78 -22.39
C TYR A 108 -48.28 32.12 -22.11
N VAL A 109 -47.36 32.53 -22.98
CA VAL A 109 -46.70 33.85 -22.88
C VAL A 109 -47.60 34.88 -23.54
N ARG A 110 -48.11 35.86 -22.77
CA ARG A 110 -48.92 36.96 -23.30
C ARG A 110 -48.05 37.90 -24.15
N GLY A 111 -48.58 38.47 -25.24
CA GLY A 111 -47.86 39.40 -26.11
C GLY A 111 -47.26 40.60 -25.37
N SER A 112 -47.95 41.14 -24.36
CA SER A 112 -47.42 42.22 -23.50
C SER A 112 -46.17 41.82 -22.72
N SER A 113 -46.01 40.53 -22.39
CA SER A 113 -44.85 40.00 -21.68
C SER A 113 -43.60 39.88 -22.56
N LEU A 114 -43.74 39.81 -23.90
CA LEU A 114 -42.60 39.75 -24.82
C LEU A 114 -41.77 41.05 -24.81
N ARG A 115 -42.43 42.18 -24.53
CA ARG A 115 -41.77 43.48 -24.36
C ARG A 115 -40.89 43.57 -23.12
N ALA A 116 -41.04 42.66 -22.15
CA ALA A 116 -40.19 42.61 -20.96
C ALA A 116 -38.89 41.80 -21.17
N PHE A 117 -38.73 41.11 -22.31
CA PHE A 117 -37.50 40.37 -22.60
C PHE A 117 -36.40 41.31 -23.09
N HIS A 118 -35.15 41.02 -22.69
CA HIS A 118 -33.97 41.76 -23.14
C HIS A 118 -33.63 41.50 -24.60
N HIS A 119 -33.73 40.23 -25.04
CA HIS A 119 -33.45 39.82 -26.42
C HIS A 119 -34.77 39.71 -27.17
N ARG A 120 -35.23 40.85 -27.69
CA ARG A 120 -36.51 40.98 -28.41
C ARG A 120 -36.34 41.70 -29.74
N VAL A 121 -37.20 41.36 -30.69
CA VAL A 121 -37.28 41.97 -32.01
C VAL A 121 -38.73 42.21 -32.38
N GLU A 122 -39.00 43.38 -32.94
CA GLU A 122 -40.29 43.71 -33.53
C GLU A 122 -40.09 43.96 -35.02
N ALA A 123 -41.05 43.52 -35.82
CA ALA A 123 -41.11 43.73 -37.26
C ALA A 123 -42.58 43.93 -37.68
N GLN A 124 -42.79 44.71 -38.73
CA GLN A 124 -44.09 44.83 -39.39
C GLN A 124 -44.02 44.07 -40.70
N SER A 125 -45.06 43.30 -40.99
CA SER A 125 -45.17 42.53 -42.22
C SER A 125 -46.41 42.96 -43.01
N PRO A 126 -46.31 43.15 -44.33
CA PRO A 126 -47.48 43.41 -45.17
C PRO A 126 -48.39 42.18 -45.34
N GLN A 127 -48.02 41.04 -44.73
CA GLN A 127 -48.74 39.77 -44.88
C GLN A 127 -49.70 39.54 -43.72
N ALA A 128 -50.87 38.98 -44.03
CA ALA A 128 -51.82 38.54 -43.01
C ALA A 128 -51.20 37.48 -42.08
N PRO A 129 -51.65 37.37 -40.81
CA PRO A 129 -51.06 36.47 -39.81
C PRO A 129 -50.84 35.01 -40.27
N ALA A 130 -51.78 34.44 -41.01
CA ALA A 130 -51.68 33.07 -41.53
C ALA A 130 -50.55 32.90 -42.56
N GLN A 131 -50.34 33.89 -43.43
CA GLN A 131 -49.25 33.88 -44.42
C GLN A 131 -47.89 34.10 -43.76
N ALA A 132 -47.83 34.97 -42.75
CA ALA A 132 -46.62 35.17 -41.94
C ALA A 132 -46.21 33.88 -41.22
N LEU A 133 -47.19 33.12 -40.69
CA LEU A 133 -46.94 31.79 -40.11
C LEU A 133 -46.39 30.79 -41.14
N GLN A 134 -46.92 30.77 -42.36
CA GLN A 134 -46.47 29.89 -43.44
C GLN A 134 -45.01 30.14 -43.85
N LYS A 135 -44.49 31.36 -43.66
CA LYS A 135 -43.06 31.66 -43.83
C LYS A 135 -42.23 31.33 -42.60
N LEU A 136 -42.75 31.62 -41.40
CA LEU A 136 -42.04 31.42 -40.14
C LEU A 136 -41.77 29.94 -39.82
N ALA A 137 -42.78 29.09 -40.03
CA ALA A 137 -42.73 27.69 -39.63
C ALA A 137 -41.63 26.88 -40.37
N PRO A 138 -41.50 26.95 -41.71
CA PRO A 138 -40.41 26.29 -42.43
C PRO A 138 -39.03 26.83 -42.05
N TRP A 139 -38.91 28.15 -41.82
CA TRP A 139 -37.66 28.75 -41.38
C TRP A 139 -37.22 28.21 -40.01
N MET A 140 -38.16 28.08 -39.06
CA MET A 140 -37.86 27.49 -37.75
C MET A 140 -37.43 26.03 -37.86
N GLN A 141 -38.08 25.23 -38.72
CA GLN A 141 -37.70 23.83 -38.94
C GLN A 141 -36.32 23.69 -39.59
N SER A 142 -36.01 24.49 -40.61
CA SER A 142 -34.70 24.45 -41.30
C SER A 142 -33.55 24.81 -40.36
N HIS A 143 -33.81 25.64 -39.35
CA HIS A 143 -32.84 25.99 -38.30
C HIS A 143 -32.85 25.01 -37.10
N GLY A 144 -33.60 23.91 -37.19
CA GLY A 144 -33.62 22.83 -36.19
C GLY A 144 -34.47 23.10 -34.95
N TYR A 145 -35.40 24.06 -35.01
CA TYR A 145 -36.36 24.30 -33.93
C TYR A 145 -37.58 23.39 -34.09
N ARG A 146 -38.01 22.79 -32.98
CA ARG A 146 -39.35 22.21 -32.87
C ARG A 146 -40.29 23.33 -32.41
N TYR A 147 -41.44 23.50 -33.06
CA TYR A 147 -42.40 24.54 -32.70
C TYR A 147 -43.79 23.98 -32.43
N LYS A 148 -44.60 24.77 -31.71
CA LYS A 148 -46.04 24.61 -31.56
C LYS A 148 -46.71 25.94 -31.83
N VAL A 149 -47.87 25.88 -32.47
CA VAL A 149 -48.69 27.05 -32.80
C VAL A 149 -49.92 27.05 -31.91
N ARG A 150 -50.30 28.21 -31.42
CA ARG A 150 -51.55 28.44 -30.71
C ARG A 150 -52.22 29.68 -31.28
N GLN A 151 -53.51 29.58 -31.54
CA GLN A 151 -54.35 30.70 -31.92
C GLN A 151 -54.94 31.35 -30.65
N ASP A 152 -54.88 32.68 -30.57
CA ASP A 152 -55.41 33.47 -29.44
C ASP A 152 -56.20 34.67 -30.00
N GLY A 153 -57.50 34.47 -30.21
CA GLY A 153 -58.34 35.39 -30.99
C GLY A 153 -57.85 35.49 -32.44
N GLU A 154 -57.61 36.71 -32.91
CA GLU A 154 -57.04 36.98 -34.24
C GLU A 154 -55.50 36.93 -34.26
N ALA A 155 -54.87 36.77 -33.09
CA ALA A 155 -53.41 36.66 -32.98
C ALA A 155 -52.95 35.19 -33.04
N ILE A 156 -51.72 34.99 -33.54
CA ILE A 156 -51.07 33.68 -33.61
C ILE A 156 -49.80 33.71 -32.76
N MET A 157 -49.67 32.75 -31.84
CA MET A 157 -48.46 32.55 -31.04
C MET A 157 -47.72 31.30 -31.50
N VAL A 158 -46.44 31.45 -31.80
CA VAL A 158 -45.53 30.36 -32.14
C VAL A 158 -44.50 30.21 -31.02
N ALA A 159 -44.53 29.08 -30.32
CA ALA A 159 -43.55 28.72 -29.32
C ALA A 159 -42.58 27.67 -29.91
N ALA A 160 -41.32 28.03 -30.05
CA ALA A 160 -40.28 27.18 -30.63
C ALA A 160 -39.16 26.90 -29.64
N LYS A 161 -38.57 25.70 -29.71
CA LYS A 161 -37.45 25.29 -28.87
C LYS A 161 -36.42 24.43 -29.61
N LYS A 162 -35.18 24.52 -29.18
CA LYS A 162 -34.05 23.71 -29.66
C LYS A 162 -33.12 23.38 -28.49
N GLY A 163 -32.52 22.19 -28.49
CA GLY A 163 -31.54 21.79 -27.47
C GLY A 163 -32.11 21.49 -26.08
N SER A 164 -33.39 21.10 -25.99
CA SER A 164 -34.03 20.77 -24.70
C SER A 164 -33.38 19.58 -23.98
N ALA A 165 -32.62 18.74 -24.70
CA ALA A 165 -31.85 17.63 -24.17
C ALA A 165 -30.71 18.05 -23.23
N ASN A 166 -30.32 19.34 -23.19
CA ASN A 166 -29.36 19.86 -22.21
C ASN A 166 -29.74 19.49 -20.76
N ARG A 167 -31.05 19.41 -20.46
CA ARG A 167 -31.55 19.04 -19.12
C ARG A 167 -31.29 17.58 -18.75
N LEU A 168 -31.11 16.68 -19.72
CA LEU A 168 -30.65 15.31 -19.47
C LEU A 168 -29.23 15.32 -18.92
N GLY A 169 -28.42 16.34 -19.24
CA GLY A 169 -27.06 16.48 -18.72
C GLY A 169 -27.01 16.50 -17.19
N TYR A 170 -27.89 17.29 -16.57
CA TYR A 170 -28.03 17.31 -15.11
C TYR A 170 -28.40 15.94 -14.54
N ILE A 171 -29.38 15.26 -15.15
CA ILE A 171 -29.90 13.96 -14.70
C ILE A 171 -28.78 12.92 -14.75
N PHE A 172 -28.08 12.81 -15.90
CA PHE A 172 -26.99 11.85 -16.07
C PHE A 172 -25.80 12.16 -15.15
N ALA A 173 -25.42 13.42 -14.94
CA ALA A 173 -24.31 13.77 -14.05
C ALA A 173 -24.60 13.40 -12.58
N HIS A 174 -25.83 13.66 -12.09
CA HIS A 174 -26.20 13.30 -10.72
C HIS A 174 -26.43 11.80 -10.56
N ALA A 175 -27.04 11.14 -11.56
CA ALA A 175 -27.16 9.69 -11.60
C ALA A 175 -25.79 9.00 -11.60
N ALA A 176 -24.81 9.55 -12.31
CA ALA A 176 -23.45 9.03 -12.36
C ALA A 176 -22.82 8.95 -10.97
N ILE A 177 -22.92 10.03 -10.17
CA ILE A 177 -22.39 10.06 -8.79
C ILE A 177 -23.00 8.94 -7.95
N VAL A 178 -24.33 8.78 -8.01
CA VAL A 178 -25.04 7.71 -7.29
C VAL A 178 -24.58 6.33 -7.74
N VAL A 179 -24.54 6.10 -9.06
CA VAL A 179 -24.17 4.80 -9.65
C VAL A 179 -22.72 4.44 -9.31
N ILE A 180 -21.78 5.39 -9.41
CA ILE A 180 -20.37 5.18 -9.04
C ILE A 180 -20.25 4.86 -7.54
N ALA A 181 -20.91 5.65 -6.68
CA ALA A 181 -20.83 5.43 -5.24
C ALA A 181 -21.44 4.09 -4.81
N VAL A 182 -22.58 3.69 -5.40
CA VAL A 182 -23.17 2.36 -5.18
C VAL A 182 -22.24 1.26 -5.68
N GLY A 183 -21.65 1.41 -6.87
CA GLY A 183 -20.67 0.46 -7.39
C GLY A 183 -19.45 0.30 -6.47
N GLY A 184 -18.91 1.42 -5.96
CA GLY A 184 -17.81 1.40 -4.99
C GLY A 184 -18.18 0.74 -3.66
N LEU A 185 -19.40 0.97 -3.14
CA LEU A 185 -19.89 0.31 -1.92
C LEU A 185 -20.03 -1.20 -2.12
N LEU A 186 -20.50 -1.65 -3.29
CA LEU A 186 -20.59 -3.08 -3.62
C LEU A 186 -19.22 -3.77 -3.69
N ASP A 187 -18.18 -3.07 -4.13
CA ASP A 187 -16.80 -3.59 -4.22
C ASP A 187 -15.98 -3.40 -2.94
N SER A 188 -16.54 -2.74 -1.91
CA SER A 188 -15.89 -2.49 -0.61
C SER A 188 -15.94 -3.71 0.32
N GLU A 189 -15.31 -3.62 1.49
CA GLU A 189 -15.43 -4.60 2.58
C GLU A 189 -16.83 -4.66 3.21
N LEU A 190 -17.72 -3.72 2.89
CA LEU A 190 -19.03 -3.59 3.51
C LEU A 190 -19.86 -4.88 3.46
N PRO A 191 -19.96 -5.63 2.33
CA PRO A 191 -20.73 -6.88 2.31
C PRO A 191 -20.18 -7.96 3.25
N VAL A 192 -18.85 -8.01 3.44
CA VAL A 192 -18.22 -8.92 4.40
C VAL A 192 -18.49 -8.45 5.83
N ARG A 193 -18.33 -7.16 6.11
CA ARG A 193 -18.60 -6.59 7.44
C ARG A 193 -20.06 -6.73 7.87
N LEU A 194 -21.01 -6.58 6.94
CA LEU A 194 -22.43 -6.80 7.22
C LEU A 194 -22.70 -8.25 7.63
N GLN A 195 -22.00 -9.23 7.06
CA GLN A 195 -22.12 -10.63 7.48
C GLN A 195 -21.56 -10.88 8.89
N VAL A 196 -20.56 -10.10 9.31
CA VAL A 196 -20.02 -10.14 10.69
C VAL A 196 -20.93 -9.40 11.68
N TRP A 197 -21.51 -8.26 11.29
CA TRP A 197 -22.35 -7.43 12.18
C TRP A 197 -23.77 -7.94 12.33
N LEU A 198 -24.37 -8.45 11.26
CA LEU A 198 -25.78 -8.85 11.19
C LEU A 198 -25.96 -10.36 11.04
N GLY A 199 -24.90 -11.10 10.75
CA GLY A 199 -24.91 -12.55 10.62
C GLY A 199 -24.06 -13.23 11.69
N ASP A 200 -23.93 -14.55 11.57
CA ASP A 200 -23.24 -15.39 12.55
C ASP A 200 -21.73 -15.59 12.23
N LYS A 201 -21.11 -14.65 11.51
CA LYS A 201 -19.70 -14.76 11.10
C LYS A 201 -18.77 -14.12 12.11
N GLN A 202 -17.74 -14.86 12.52
CA GLN A 202 -16.77 -14.43 13.52
C GLN A 202 -15.35 -14.54 12.97
N PRO A 203 -14.61 -13.42 12.86
CA PRO A 203 -13.20 -13.43 12.47
C PRO A 203 -12.37 -14.26 13.45
N ILE A 204 -11.49 -15.09 12.92
CA ILE A 204 -10.56 -15.92 13.68
C ILE A 204 -9.32 -15.11 14.02
N THR A 205 -8.90 -15.15 15.29
CA THR A 205 -7.69 -14.46 15.79
C THR A 205 -6.59 -15.43 16.25
N GLN A 206 -6.88 -16.73 16.27
CA GLN A 206 -5.93 -17.77 16.68
C GLN A 206 -5.30 -18.44 15.46
N ASN A 207 -4.03 -18.83 15.56
CA ASN A 207 -3.38 -19.66 14.55
C ASN A 207 -3.99 -21.06 14.56
N MET A 208 -4.66 -21.44 13.47
CA MET A 208 -5.24 -22.76 13.25
C MET A 208 -5.17 -23.13 11.77
N LEU A 209 -5.23 -24.43 11.46
CA LEU A 209 -5.24 -24.88 10.07
C LEU A 209 -6.58 -24.52 9.40
N ILE A 210 -6.55 -24.17 8.11
CA ILE A 210 -7.76 -23.82 7.34
C ILE A 210 -8.82 -24.93 7.38
N SER A 211 -8.38 -26.19 7.45
CA SER A 211 -9.26 -27.36 7.61
C SER A 211 -10.02 -27.39 8.95
N GLU A 212 -9.42 -26.83 10.01
CA GLU A 212 -9.96 -26.82 11.38
C GLU A 212 -10.84 -25.58 11.66
N VAL A 213 -10.85 -24.61 10.75
CA VAL A 213 -11.66 -23.40 10.90
C VAL A 213 -13.15 -23.75 10.99
N PRO A 214 -13.88 -23.29 12.02
CA PRO A 214 -15.31 -23.53 12.16
C PRO A 214 -16.13 -22.82 11.08
N GLU A 215 -17.36 -23.26 10.84
CA GLU A 215 -18.26 -22.65 9.84
C GLU A 215 -18.59 -21.17 10.10
N THR A 216 -18.49 -20.72 11.35
CA THR A 216 -18.61 -19.29 11.72
C THR A 216 -17.43 -18.46 11.20
N GLY A 217 -16.25 -19.06 11.04
CA GLY A 217 -15.05 -18.43 10.45
C GLY A 217 -14.96 -18.55 8.93
N ARG A 218 -15.90 -19.24 8.27
CA ARG A 218 -15.94 -19.44 6.81
C ARG A 218 -17.01 -18.58 6.16
N LEU A 219 -16.65 -17.81 5.14
CA LEU A 219 -17.61 -17.09 4.30
C LEU A 219 -18.31 -18.04 3.33
N PRO A 220 -19.55 -17.73 2.90
CA PRO A 220 -20.22 -18.51 1.86
C PRO A 220 -19.44 -18.46 0.53
N ALA A 221 -19.45 -19.57 -0.23
CA ALA A 221 -18.84 -19.60 -1.57
C ALA A 221 -19.52 -18.60 -2.54
N VAL A 222 -20.81 -18.32 -2.35
CA VAL A 222 -21.59 -17.35 -3.15
C VAL A 222 -21.49 -15.93 -2.58
N ASN A 223 -20.37 -15.59 -1.93
CA ASN A 223 -20.17 -14.23 -1.41
C ASN A 223 -20.17 -13.23 -2.58
N PRO A 224 -21.04 -12.20 -2.58
CA PRO A 224 -21.17 -11.26 -3.70
C PRO A 224 -19.91 -10.46 -3.97
N SER A 225 -19.15 -10.11 -2.92
CA SER A 225 -17.94 -9.29 -3.03
C SER A 225 -16.96 -9.64 -1.93
N PHE A 226 -15.70 -9.79 -2.29
CA PHE A 226 -14.61 -10.03 -1.35
C PHE A 226 -13.26 -9.68 -1.97
N ARG A 227 -12.27 -9.50 -1.09
CA ARG A 227 -10.85 -9.51 -1.41
C ARG A 227 -10.16 -10.42 -0.39
N ALA A 228 -9.51 -11.46 -0.87
CA ALA A 228 -8.84 -12.46 -0.07
C ALA A 228 -7.40 -12.63 -0.54
N ASN A 229 -6.48 -12.92 0.37
CA ASN A 229 -5.10 -13.29 0.05
C ASN A 229 -4.96 -14.82 0.09
N MET A 230 -4.23 -15.38 -0.86
CA MET A 230 -3.96 -16.82 -0.93
C MET A 230 -2.47 -17.01 -1.16
N LEU A 231 -1.78 -17.52 -0.14
CA LEU A 231 -0.41 -18.01 -0.24
C LEU A 231 -0.44 -19.43 -0.82
N LEU A 232 0.30 -19.66 -1.89
CA LEU A 232 0.34 -20.95 -2.57
C LEU A 232 1.80 -21.33 -2.88
N PRO A 233 2.42 -22.23 -2.09
CA PRO A 233 3.72 -22.83 -2.40
C PRO A 233 3.71 -23.63 -3.71
N GLU A 234 4.85 -23.69 -4.39
CA GLU A 234 5.03 -24.52 -5.58
C GLU A 234 4.71 -25.99 -5.30
N GLY A 235 4.00 -26.62 -6.24
CA GLY A 235 3.49 -27.99 -6.12
C GLY A 235 2.21 -28.13 -5.29
N SER A 236 1.81 -27.11 -4.54
CA SER A 236 0.60 -27.15 -3.70
C SER A 236 -0.64 -26.63 -4.42
N SER A 237 -1.82 -26.99 -3.90
CA SER A 237 -3.14 -26.57 -4.42
C SER A 237 -3.99 -26.00 -3.29
N SER A 238 -4.75 -24.95 -3.60
CA SER A 238 -5.73 -24.35 -2.69
C SER A 238 -7.03 -23.97 -3.41
N ALA A 239 -8.13 -24.03 -2.68
CA ALA A 239 -9.46 -23.60 -3.12
C ALA A 239 -10.05 -22.53 -2.18
N SER A 240 -9.22 -21.93 -1.33
CA SER A 240 -9.64 -20.94 -0.35
C SER A 240 -8.60 -19.84 -0.17
N GLY A 241 -9.07 -18.61 0.04
CA GLY A 241 -8.26 -17.46 0.45
C GLY A 241 -8.65 -16.95 1.83
N ILE A 242 -7.86 -16.03 2.36
CA ILE A 242 -8.00 -15.41 3.67
C ILE A 242 -8.42 -13.95 3.50
N VAL A 243 -9.55 -13.56 4.10
CA VAL A 243 -10.06 -12.18 4.12
C VAL A 243 -9.73 -11.56 5.47
N ALA A 244 -8.92 -10.51 5.49
CA ALA A 244 -8.64 -9.75 6.71
C ALA A 244 -9.86 -8.89 7.08
N VAL A 245 -10.29 -8.94 8.34
CA VAL A 245 -11.42 -8.17 8.89
C VAL A 245 -11.08 -7.71 10.31
N GLY A 246 -10.71 -6.43 10.45
CA GLY A 246 -10.17 -5.92 11.72
C GLY A 246 -8.89 -6.66 12.10
N ASP A 247 -8.81 -7.13 13.34
CA ASP A 247 -7.64 -7.88 13.87
C ASP A 247 -7.72 -9.40 13.61
N GLY A 248 -8.75 -9.87 12.92
CA GLY A 248 -8.97 -11.28 12.63
C GLY A 248 -9.10 -11.59 11.15
N VAL A 249 -9.29 -12.86 10.83
CA VAL A 249 -9.40 -13.35 9.46
C VAL A 249 -10.61 -14.26 9.25
N LEU A 250 -11.16 -14.24 8.05
CA LEU A 250 -12.20 -15.17 7.60
C LEU A 250 -11.71 -15.97 6.39
N VAL A 251 -12.09 -17.24 6.31
CA VAL A 251 -11.77 -18.09 5.16
C VAL A 251 -12.82 -17.92 4.07
N GLN A 252 -12.40 -17.56 2.87
CA GLN A 252 -13.25 -17.45 1.69
C GLN A 252 -12.98 -18.60 0.72
N PRO A 253 -13.88 -19.59 0.61
CA PRO A 253 -13.79 -20.60 -0.44
C PRO A 253 -14.08 -19.99 -1.82
N ILE A 254 -13.45 -20.54 -2.87
CA ILE A 254 -13.63 -20.15 -4.28
C ILE A 254 -14.15 -21.33 -5.11
N PRO A 255 -14.82 -21.10 -6.27
CA PRO A 255 -15.53 -22.15 -7.00
C PRO A 255 -14.65 -23.03 -7.90
N PHE A 256 -13.34 -23.02 -7.67
CA PHE A 256 -12.31 -23.81 -8.36
C PHE A 256 -11.07 -23.90 -7.47
N SER A 257 -10.20 -24.89 -7.69
CA SER A 257 -8.90 -24.93 -7.04
C SER A 257 -7.81 -24.42 -7.99
N ILE A 258 -6.79 -23.79 -7.42
CA ILE A 258 -5.59 -23.37 -8.13
C ILE A 258 -4.42 -24.16 -7.57
N LYS A 259 -3.64 -24.77 -8.44
CA LYS A 259 -2.34 -25.37 -8.13
C LYS A 259 -1.23 -24.53 -8.73
N LEU A 260 -0.21 -24.19 -7.94
CA LEU A 260 0.98 -23.53 -8.46
C LEU A 260 1.95 -24.59 -8.97
N ASN A 261 2.17 -24.65 -10.28
CA ASN A 261 3.14 -25.59 -10.84
C ASN A 261 4.55 -25.02 -10.75
N LYS A 262 4.72 -23.73 -11.03
CA LYS A 262 6.00 -23.03 -10.98
C LYS A 262 5.81 -21.53 -10.82
N PHE A 263 6.67 -20.91 -10.02
CA PHE A 263 6.87 -19.48 -9.99
C PHE A 263 8.21 -19.12 -10.64
N GLU A 264 8.24 -18.01 -11.35
CA GLU A 264 9.44 -17.55 -12.04
C GLU A 264 9.59 -16.04 -11.88
N VAL A 265 10.80 -15.63 -11.52
CA VAL A 265 11.20 -14.22 -11.46
C VAL A 265 12.23 -13.98 -12.53
N GLU A 266 11.94 -13.06 -13.43
CA GLU A 266 12.95 -12.56 -14.36
C GLU A 266 13.68 -11.38 -13.70
N TYR A 267 14.97 -11.23 -13.99
CA TYR A 267 15.80 -10.18 -13.43
C TYR A 267 16.48 -9.37 -14.52
N TYR A 268 16.63 -8.07 -14.30
CA TYR A 268 17.54 -7.24 -15.08
C TYR A 268 19.00 -7.63 -14.80
N SER A 269 19.93 -7.17 -15.64
CA SER A 269 21.37 -7.38 -15.44
C SER A 269 21.90 -6.80 -14.11
N THR A 270 21.18 -5.86 -13.51
CA THR A 270 21.48 -5.28 -12.19
C THR A 270 21.12 -6.21 -11.02
N GLY A 271 20.39 -7.30 -11.27
CA GLY A 271 19.82 -8.19 -10.27
C GLY A 271 18.45 -7.76 -9.75
N MET A 272 17.92 -6.61 -10.20
CA MET A 272 16.56 -6.17 -9.83
C MET A 272 15.51 -7.01 -10.56
N PRO A 273 14.44 -7.49 -9.88
CA PRO A 273 13.34 -8.20 -10.54
C PRO A 273 12.70 -7.35 -11.65
N SER A 274 12.38 -7.96 -12.78
CA SER A 274 11.72 -7.32 -13.92
C SER A 274 10.28 -7.80 -14.11
N SER A 275 10.03 -9.10 -13.92
CA SER A 275 8.70 -9.70 -14.06
C SER A 275 8.50 -10.85 -13.07
N PHE A 276 7.22 -11.11 -12.74
CA PHE A 276 6.80 -12.16 -11.81
C PHE A 276 5.73 -13.01 -12.50
N LYS A 277 6.01 -14.30 -12.65
CA LYS A 277 5.23 -15.23 -13.48
C LYS A 277 4.82 -16.44 -12.66
N SER A 278 3.52 -16.69 -12.62
CA SER A 278 2.95 -17.85 -11.92
C SER A 278 2.27 -18.77 -12.91
N TYR A 279 2.86 -19.93 -13.14
CA TYR A 279 2.27 -20.99 -13.95
C TYR A 279 1.36 -21.82 -13.05
N VAL A 280 0.05 -21.68 -13.28
CA VAL A 280 -0.96 -22.34 -12.47
C VAL A 280 -1.79 -23.32 -13.28
N GLU A 281 -2.25 -24.37 -12.62
CA GLU A 281 -3.29 -25.27 -13.11
C GLU A 281 -4.58 -24.97 -12.35
N VAL A 282 -5.65 -24.68 -13.10
CA VAL A 282 -6.97 -24.41 -12.55
C VAL A 282 -7.83 -25.65 -12.73
N ASN A 283 -8.37 -26.17 -11.63
CA ASN A 283 -9.28 -27.32 -11.65
C ASN A 283 -10.69 -26.87 -11.25
N ASP A 284 -11.64 -27.12 -12.13
CA ASP A 284 -13.05 -26.85 -11.87
C ASP A 284 -13.74 -28.13 -11.36
N PRO A 285 -14.17 -28.17 -10.07
CA PRO A 285 -14.85 -29.34 -9.52
C PRO A 285 -16.25 -29.57 -10.09
N ASP A 286 -16.91 -28.55 -10.66
CA ASP A 286 -18.27 -28.67 -11.21
C ASP A 286 -18.27 -29.33 -12.59
N THR A 287 -17.27 -29.05 -13.42
CA THR A 287 -17.14 -29.60 -14.78
C THR A 287 -16.16 -30.77 -14.86
N GLY A 288 -15.24 -30.89 -13.90
CA GLY A 288 -14.12 -31.83 -13.94
C GLY A 288 -13.01 -31.43 -14.93
N GLU A 289 -13.08 -30.23 -15.52
CA GLU A 289 -12.06 -29.74 -16.45
C GLU A 289 -10.87 -29.12 -15.70
N SER A 290 -9.68 -29.33 -16.25
CA SER A 290 -8.42 -28.73 -15.80
C SER A 290 -7.74 -28.00 -16.95
N PHE A 291 -7.22 -26.80 -16.70
CA PHE A 291 -6.48 -26.05 -17.71
C PHE A 291 -5.34 -25.25 -17.09
N GLU A 292 -4.26 -25.08 -17.85
CA GLU A 292 -3.12 -24.27 -17.45
C GLU A 292 -3.35 -22.78 -17.77
N ARG A 293 -2.85 -21.92 -16.89
CA ARG A 293 -2.86 -20.47 -17.09
C ARG A 293 -1.61 -19.85 -16.51
N LEU A 294 -1.12 -18.83 -17.21
CA LEU A 294 -0.10 -17.92 -16.71
C LEU A 294 -0.77 -16.71 -16.05
N ILE A 295 -0.37 -16.40 -14.82
CA ILE A 295 -0.76 -15.19 -14.09
C ILE A 295 0.48 -14.31 -13.94
N GLU A 296 0.39 -13.06 -14.39
CA GLU A 296 1.45 -12.06 -14.26
C GLU A 296 0.90 -10.73 -13.73
N VAL A 297 1.79 -9.81 -13.39
CA VAL A 297 1.40 -8.44 -13.01
C VAL A 297 0.64 -7.78 -14.18
N ASN A 298 -0.54 -7.23 -13.90
CA ASN A 298 -1.50 -6.69 -14.87
C ASN A 298 -2.20 -7.71 -15.79
N GLU A 299 -1.82 -8.99 -15.78
CA GLU A 299 -2.47 -10.06 -16.53
C GLU A 299 -3.09 -11.11 -15.58
N PRO A 300 -4.22 -10.77 -14.90
CA PRO A 300 -4.83 -11.66 -13.93
C PRO A 300 -5.65 -12.79 -14.59
N LEU A 301 -5.74 -13.93 -13.91
CA LEU A 301 -6.71 -14.98 -14.24
C LEU A 301 -8.13 -14.49 -13.88
N ARG A 302 -9.07 -14.64 -14.81
CA ARG A 302 -10.50 -14.37 -14.61
C ARG A 302 -11.30 -15.63 -14.90
N TYR A 303 -11.93 -16.20 -13.88
CA TYR A 303 -12.71 -17.42 -14.03
C TYR A 303 -13.89 -17.46 -13.04
N LYS A 304 -15.07 -17.90 -13.48
CA LYS A 304 -16.32 -17.95 -12.68
C LYS A 304 -16.63 -16.67 -11.86
N GLY A 305 -16.34 -15.50 -12.41
CA GLY A 305 -16.57 -14.21 -11.74
C GLY A 305 -15.55 -13.85 -10.65
N VAL A 306 -14.53 -14.68 -10.43
CA VAL A 306 -13.39 -14.44 -9.56
C VAL A 306 -12.20 -13.99 -10.40
N THR A 307 -11.48 -12.98 -9.91
CA THR A 307 -10.21 -12.53 -10.52
C THR A 307 -9.07 -12.80 -9.54
N VAL A 308 -8.00 -13.43 -10.04
CA VAL A 308 -6.81 -13.80 -9.28
C VAL A 308 -5.65 -12.95 -9.78
N TYR A 309 -5.16 -12.06 -8.94
CA TYR A 309 -4.06 -11.15 -9.24
C TYR A 309 -2.77 -11.66 -8.61
N GLN A 310 -1.65 -11.56 -9.33
CA GLN A 310 -0.34 -11.67 -8.71
C GLN A 310 -0.13 -10.49 -7.78
N SER A 311 0.03 -10.74 -6.47
CA SER A 311 0.20 -9.68 -5.47
C SER A 311 1.64 -9.60 -4.98
N SER A 312 2.22 -10.72 -4.55
CA SER A 312 3.62 -10.81 -4.10
C SER A 312 4.16 -12.24 -4.21
N LEU A 313 5.40 -12.45 -3.78
CA LEU A 313 6.04 -13.75 -3.59
C LEU A 313 6.33 -13.91 -2.10
N ASP A 314 6.38 -15.15 -1.65
CA ASP A 314 6.93 -15.53 -0.34
C ASP A 314 7.80 -16.79 -0.47
N ASP A 315 8.47 -17.20 0.60
CA ASP A 315 9.12 -18.49 0.68
C ASP A 315 8.10 -19.61 0.98
N GLY A 316 8.10 -20.66 0.16
CA GLY A 316 7.13 -21.77 0.24
C GLY A 316 7.54 -22.89 1.18
N GLY A 317 8.56 -22.70 2.03
CA GLY A 317 9.12 -23.72 2.89
C GLY A 317 10.43 -24.30 2.34
N SER A 318 11.34 -23.43 1.91
CA SER A 318 12.69 -23.78 1.49
C SER A 318 13.40 -24.57 2.59
N LYS A 319 14.14 -25.60 2.19
CA LYS A 319 14.93 -26.43 3.12
C LYS A 319 16.35 -25.89 3.19
N LEU A 320 16.83 -25.66 4.40
CA LEU A 320 18.12 -25.05 4.68
C LEU A 320 19.03 -26.06 5.37
N LYS A 321 20.28 -26.16 4.91
CA LYS A 321 21.37 -26.82 5.61
C LYS A 321 22.37 -25.76 6.04
N LEU A 322 22.48 -25.56 7.34
CA LEU A 322 23.23 -24.50 7.98
C LEU A 322 24.39 -25.07 8.79
N THR A 323 25.45 -24.30 8.92
CA THR A 323 26.50 -24.49 9.93
C THR A 323 26.26 -23.49 11.05
N ALA A 324 25.96 -23.98 12.25
CA ALA A 324 25.83 -23.14 13.43
C ALA A 324 27.17 -23.05 14.17
N TYR A 325 27.56 -21.82 14.50
CA TYR A 325 28.71 -21.49 15.32
C TYR A 325 28.19 -21.00 16.68
N PRO A 326 28.53 -21.65 17.80
CA PRO A 326 28.21 -21.13 19.12
C PRO A 326 28.74 -19.70 19.27
N LEU A 327 27.98 -18.79 19.86
CA LEU A 327 28.47 -17.47 20.25
C LEU A 327 28.74 -17.37 21.75
N GLU A 328 28.22 -18.31 22.53
CA GLU A 328 28.43 -18.38 23.98
C GLU A 328 29.55 -19.35 24.38
N GLY A 329 30.24 -19.00 25.47
CA GLY A 329 31.27 -19.84 26.10
C GLY A 329 32.54 -20.05 25.27
N ALA A 330 33.44 -20.87 25.79
CA ALA A 330 34.73 -21.20 25.17
C ALA A 330 34.63 -22.25 24.04
N GLY A 331 33.43 -22.71 23.71
CA GLY A 331 33.19 -23.69 22.64
C GLY A 331 33.23 -23.02 21.26
N GLY A 332 34.16 -23.45 20.41
CA GLY A 332 34.30 -22.97 19.02
C GLY A 332 33.92 -23.97 17.94
N LYS A 333 33.51 -25.19 18.29
CA LYS A 333 33.22 -26.23 17.30
C LYS A 333 31.87 -25.98 16.62
N PRO A 334 31.83 -25.81 15.29
CA PRO A 334 30.58 -25.69 14.58
C PRO A 334 29.85 -27.04 14.53
N PHE A 335 28.53 -26.99 14.33
CA PHE A 335 27.69 -28.18 14.17
C PHE A 335 26.60 -27.92 13.12
N PRO A 336 26.13 -28.98 12.41
CA PRO A 336 25.11 -28.82 11.39
C PRO A 336 23.73 -28.56 12.00
N VAL A 337 22.97 -27.68 11.36
CA VAL A 337 21.55 -27.43 11.66
C VAL A 337 20.76 -27.53 10.37
N GLU A 338 19.70 -28.33 10.37
CA GLU A 338 18.74 -28.37 9.28
C GLU A 338 17.47 -27.63 9.71
N GLY A 339 16.89 -26.86 8.80
CA GLY A 339 15.67 -26.09 9.06
C GLY A 339 14.82 -25.97 7.81
N THR A 340 13.52 -25.79 8.00
CA THR A 340 12.58 -25.47 6.92
C THR A 340 11.99 -24.10 7.20
N VAL A 341 12.01 -23.21 6.20
CA VAL A 341 11.41 -21.88 6.33
C VAL A 341 9.92 -21.98 6.69
N GLY A 342 9.46 -21.13 7.61
CA GLY A 342 8.12 -21.18 8.20
C GLY A 342 7.95 -22.20 9.32
N GLN A 343 9.00 -22.94 9.71
CA GLN A 343 8.96 -23.92 10.80
C GLN A 343 9.96 -23.62 11.92
N SER A 344 9.58 -24.02 13.14
CA SER A 344 10.44 -24.00 14.32
C SER A 344 11.32 -25.25 14.36
N SER A 345 12.60 -25.06 14.69
CA SER A 345 13.58 -26.12 14.92
C SER A 345 14.17 -25.97 16.32
N GLN A 346 14.36 -27.07 17.04
CA GLN A 346 15.08 -27.05 18.31
C GLN A 346 16.56 -27.26 18.06
N VAL A 347 17.39 -26.35 18.59
CA VAL A 347 18.83 -26.40 18.51
C VAL A 347 19.40 -26.58 19.92
N THR A 348 20.05 -27.71 20.16
CA THR A 348 20.70 -27.98 21.45
C THR A 348 22.07 -27.31 21.50
N LEU A 349 22.24 -26.39 22.45
CA LEU A 349 23.47 -25.65 22.65
C LEU A 349 24.24 -26.20 23.84
N SER A 350 25.51 -26.52 23.64
CA SER A 350 26.41 -26.96 24.70
C SER A 350 27.23 -25.77 25.22
N GLY A 351 26.88 -25.24 26.40
CA GLY A 351 27.56 -24.10 27.03
C GLY A 351 28.17 -24.42 28.40
N GLN A 352 28.82 -23.43 29.03
CA GLN A 352 29.44 -23.57 30.36
C GLN A 352 28.44 -23.93 31.49
N GLY A 353 27.14 -23.73 31.27
CA GLY A 353 26.06 -24.10 32.19
C GLY A 353 25.34 -25.42 31.88
N GLY A 354 25.84 -26.21 30.93
CA GLY A 354 25.19 -27.44 30.45
C GLY A 354 24.50 -27.28 29.09
N ALA A 355 24.00 -28.40 28.55
CA ALA A 355 23.23 -28.41 27.32
C ALA A 355 21.84 -27.84 27.55
N HIS A 356 21.40 -26.93 26.69
CA HIS A 356 20.04 -26.38 26.73
C HIS A 356 19.52 -26.17 25.31
N ASP A 357 18.21 -26.34 25.14
CA ASP A 357 17.57 -26.22 23.85
C ASP A 357 17.09 -24.78 23.60
N VAL A 358 17.34 -24.30 22.39
CA VAL A 358 16.85 -23.01 21.90
C VAL A 358 15.92 -23.28 20.72
N THR A 359 14.75 -22.63 20.73
CA THR A 359 13.83 -22.70 19.60
C THR A 359 14.20 -21.63 18.59
N VAL A 360 14.47 -22.06 17.36
CA VAL A 360 14.82 -21.21 16.23
C VAL A 360 13.71 -21.33 15.19
N ASP A 361 13.02 -20.24 14.93
CA ASP A 361 12.02 -20.15 13.86
C ASP A 361 12.72 -19.67 12.60
N MET A 362 12.82 -20.52 11.57
CA MET A 362 13.36 -20.09 10.28
C MET A 362 12.29 -19.26 9.58
N SER A 363 12.51 -17.96 9.39
CA SER A 363 11.47 -17.05 8.89
C SER A 363 11.57 -16.78 7.40
N GLY A 364 12.75 -16.84 6.79
CA GLY A 364 12.89 -16.57 5.36
C GLY A 364 14.24 -16.94 4.77
N LEU A 365 14.23 -17.29 3.49
CA LEU A 365 15.41 -17.36 2.63
C LEU A 365 15.25 -16.37 1.48
N ARG A 366 16.24 -15.51 1.28
CA ARG A 366 16.33 -14.69 0.08
C ARG A 366 17.59 -15.08 -0.66
N VAL A 367 17.45 -15.62 -1.87
CA VAL A 367 18.60 -16.05 -2.67
C VAL A 367 19.31 -14.87 -3.33
N ILE A 368 18.56 -13.81 -3.65
CA ILE A 368 19.04 -12.61 -4.31
C ILE A 368 18.62 -11.42 -3.45
N ASN A 369 19.59 -10.61 -3.01
CA ASN A 369 19.35 -9.37 -2.28
C ASN A 369 20.00 -8.22 -3.04
N VAL A 370 19.20 -7.25 -3.49
CA VAL A 370 19.71 -6.08 -4.23
C VAL A 370 19.76 -4.89 -3.29
N GLU A 371 20.96 -4.54 -2.88
CA GLU A 371 21.21 -3.54 -1.84
C GLU A 371 21.91 -2.30 -2.42
N ASN A 372 21.70 -1.15 -1.78
CA ASN A 372 22.36 0.09 -2.14
C ASN A 372 23.74 0.15 -1.49
N MET A 373 24.79 0.05 -2.32
CA MET A 373 26.18 0.03 -1.90
C MET A 373 26.82 1.43 -1.88
N ALA A 374 26.02 2.48 -1.71
CA ALA A 374 26.54 3.84 -1.57
C ALA A 374 27.34 3.98 -0.26
N PRO A 375 28.47 4.73 -0.25
CA PRO A 375 29.28 4.91 0.95
C PRO A 375 28.45 5.40 2.15
N GLY A 376 28.66 4.79 3.32
CA GLY A 376 27.95 5.14 4.55
C GLY A 376 26.49 4.65 4.63
N THR A 377 26.01 3.88 3.66
CA THR A 377 24.67 3.26 3.69
C THR A 377 24.80 1.79 4.05
N GLU A 378 24.16 1.36 5.14
CA GLU A 378 24.09 -0.08 5.47
C GLU A 378 22.93 -0.76 4.72
N PRO A 379 23.11 -2.00 4.24
CA PRO A 379 22.05 -2.78 3.63
C PRO A 379 20.84 -2.94 4.54
N GLN A 380 19.65 -2.61 4.05
CA GLN A 380 18.40 -2.80 4.78
C GLN A 380 17.45 -3.61 3.90
N PRO A 381 17.20 -4.89 4.25
CA PRO A 381 16.40 -5.78 3.42
C PRO A 381 14.98 -5.21 3.29
N LYS A 382 14.61 -4.81 2.07
CA LYS A 382 13.27 -4.25 1.79
C LYS A 382 12.23 -5.36 1.69
N ALA A 383 10.96 -5.04 1.92
CA ALA A 383 9.90 -6.00 1.64
C ALA A 383 9.81 -6.22 0.12
N MET A 384 9.44 -7.42 -0.30
CA MET A 384 9.38 -7.73 -1.73
C MET A 384 8.34 -6.88 -2.47
N ILE A 385 7.25 -6.50 -1.81
CA ILE A 385 6.24 -5.61 -2.37
C ILE A 385 6.83 -4.23 -2.75
N ASP A 386 7.85 -3.77 -2.03
CA ASP A 386 8.54 -2.52 -2.33
C ASP A 386 9.37 -2.64 -3.61
N HIS A 387 9.96 -3.82 -3.85
CA HIS A 387 10.64 -4.11 -5.12
C HIS A 387 9.66 -4.20 -6.29
N VAL A 388 8.49 -4.81 -6.10
CA VAL A 388 7.41 -4.81 -7.12
C VAL A 388 7.00 -3.38 -7.43
N ALA A 389 6.67 -2.59 -6.41
CA ALA A 389 6.23 -1.20 -6.55
C ALA A 389 7.28 -0.30 -7.23
N ALA A 390 8.57 -0.52 -6.94
CA ALA A 390 9.66 0.21 -7.56
C ALA A 390 9.78 -0.03 -9.07
N VAL A 391 9.34 -1.19 -9.56
CA VAL A 391 9.45 -1.58 -10.97
C VAL A 391 8.14 -1.35 -11.74
N THR A 392 6.98 -1.42 -11.06
CA THR A 392 5.66 -1.28 -11.68
C THR A 392 5.08 0.13 -11.58
N GLY A 393 5.62 0.97 -10.70
CA GLY A 393 5.14 2.34 -10.47
C GLY A 393 5.77 3.39 -11.40
N SER A 394 5.18 4.59 -11.43
CA SER A 394 5.71 5.77 -12.15
C SER A 394 7.08 6.27 -11.63
N ALA A 395 7.60 5.65 -10.57
CA ALA A 395 8.93 5.90 -9.99
C ALA A 395 10.02 4.94 -10.51
N ALA A 396 9.72 4.08 -11.49
CA ALA A 396 10.64 3.10 -12.09
C ALA A 396 11.85 3.68 -12.86
N GLY A 397 12.19 4.95 -12.63
CA GLY A 397 13.27 5.68 -13.31
C GLY A 397 14.40 6.18 -12.40
N ALA A 398 14.45 5.80 -11.11
CA ALA A 398 15.58 6.17 -10.25
C ALA A 398 16.87 5.45 -10.70
N SER A 399 17.93 6.22 -10.96
CA SER A 399 19.24 5.72 -11.39
C SER A 399 19.82 4.73 -10.37
N ASN A 400 20.09 3.50 -10.83
CA ASN A 400 20.46 2.32 -10.06
C ASN A 400 22.00 2.09 -10.00
N GLU A 401 22.83 3.13 -10.07
CA GLU A 401 24.28 2.94 -10.26
C GLU A 401 24.94 2.14 -9.12
N HIS A 402 24.49 2.34 -7.88
CA HIS A 402 25.01 1.69 -6.67
C HIS A 402 24.25 0.43 -6.24
N LEU A 403 23.21 0.01 -7.00
CA LEU A 403 22.51 -1.24 -6.67
C LEU A 403 23.34 -2.44 -7.12
N ARG A 404 23.54 -3.38 -6.20
CA ARG A 404 24.27 -4.63 -6.45
C ARG A 404 23.58 -5.79 -5.75
N ASN A 405 23.58 -6.95 -6.40
CA ASN A 405 23.22 -8.19 -5.73
C ASN A 405 24.34 -8.57 -4.74
N VAL A 406 24.01 -8.66 -3.46
CA VAL A 406 24.94 -9.03 -2.38
C VAL A 406 24.81 -10.50 -1.95
N GLY A 407 24.08 -11.30 -2.73
CA GLY A 407 23.95 -12.73 -2.51
C GLY A 407 22.84 -13.13 -1.53
N PRO A 408 22.83 -14.39 -1.07
CA PRO A 408 21.77 -14.91 -0.24
C PRO A 408 21.80 -14.36 1.18
N SER A 409 20.62 -14.24 1.79
CA SER A 409 20.44 -13.98 3.21
C SER A 409 19.45 -14.96 3.82
N VAL A 410 19.68 -15.28 5.09
CA VAL A 410 18.80 -16.15 5.90
C VAL A 410 18.25 -15.32 7.04
N GLN A 411 16.94 -15.39 7.20
CA GLN A 411 16.19 -14.74 8.25
C GLN A 411 15.69 -15.79 9.22
N TYR A 412 15.86 -15.54 10.50
CA TYR A 412 15.39 -16.41 11.56
C TYR A 412 15.09 -15.63 12.81
N ARG A 413 14.21 -16.18 13.65
CA ARG A 413 13.84 -15.61 14.93
C ARG A 413 14.24 -16.57 16.04
N VAL A 414 14.82 -16.02 17.10
CA VAL A 414 15.17 -16.78 18.30
C VAL A 414 14.43 -16.19 19.48
N ILE A 415 13.81 -17.05 20.28
CA ILE A 415 13.21 -16.66 21.55
C ILE A 415 14.28 -16.86 22.63
N GLY A 416 14.75 -15.75 23.19
CA GLY A 416 15.72 -15.72 24.28
C GLY A 416 15.17 -16.30 25.58
N ARG A 417 16.06 -16.59 26.53
CA ARG A 417 15.70 -17.10 27.87
C ARG A 417 14.93 -16.08 28.71
N ASP A 418 15.06 -14.80 28.37
CA ASP A 418 14.31 -13.68 28.92
C ASP A 418 12.87 -13.59 28.37
N GLY A 419 12.52 -14.46 27.42
CA GLY A 419 11.23 -14.46 26.73
C GLY A 419 11.13 -13.41 25.62
N GLN A 420 12.20 -12.65 25.34
CA GLN A 420 12.23 -11.71 24.23
C GLN A 420 12.51 -12.44 22.92
N ALA A 421 11.81 -12.06 21.85
CA ALA A 421 12.06 -12.58 20.53
C ALA A 421 12.97 -11.59 19.77
N TYR A 422 14.07 -12.10 19.22
CA TYR A 422 14.97 -11.34 18.37
C TYR A 422 14.90 -11.88 16.95
N GLU A 423 14.84 -10.99 15.98
CA GLU A 423 14.87 -11.33 14.57
C GLU A 423 16.24 -11.03 13.99
N TYR A 424 16.75 -11.99 13.23
CA TYR A 424 18.07 -11.94 12.64
C TYR A 424 17.96 -11.97 11.11
N ASN A 425 18.83 -11.21 10.45
CA ASN A 425 19.02 -11.25 9.01
C ASN A 425 20.51 -11.27 8.74
N ASN A 426 21.03 -12.43 8.35
CA ASN A 426 22.45 -12.60 8.09
C ASN A 426 22.66 -12.73 6.59
N TYR A 427 23.66 -12.03 6.05
CA TYR A 427 24.11 -12.23 4.67
C TYR A 427 25.12 -13.37 4.63
N MET A 428 24.95 -14.26 3.66
CA MET A 428 25.67 -15.55 3.60
C MET A 428 26.94 -15.48 2.74
N LEU A 429 27.21 -14.34 2.12
CA LEU A 429 28.45 -14.06 1.38
C LEU A 429 29.08 -12.78 1.94
N PRO A 430 30.42 -12.65 1.87
CA PRO A 430 31.08 -11.44 2.31
C PRO A 430 30.76 -10.28 1.36
N ILE A 431 30.53 -9.12 1.95
CA ILE A 431 30.24 -7.87 1.26
C ILE A 431 31.43 -6.94 1.45
N VAL A 432 31.89 -6.31 0.37
CA VAL A 432 32.98 -5.33 0.44
C VAL A 432 32.42 -4.00 0.92
N LEU A 433 32.79 -3.61 2.14
CA LEU A 433 32.46 -2.32 2.76
C LEU A 433 33.75 -1.63 3.17
N ASP A 434 33.88 -0.35 2.82
CA ASP A 434 35.06 0.47 3.16
C ASP A 434 36.40 -0.18 2.75
N GLY A 435 36.40 -0.96 1.66
CA GLY A 435 37.57 -1.69 1.15
C GLY A 435 37.83 -3.07 1.77
N HIS A 436 37.00 -3.50 2.73
CA HIS A 436 37.18 -4.75 3.47
C HIS A 436 36.02 -5.72 3.25
N ALA A 437 36.32 -7.01 3.10
CA ALA A 437 35.33 -8.07 2.97
C ALA A 437 34.78 -8.48 4.34
N VAL A 438 33.48 -8.26 4.57
CA VAL A 438 32.82 -8.55 5.85
C VAL A 438 31.49 -9.27 5.65
N PHE A 439 31.17 -10.19 6.55
CA PHE A 439 29.82 -10.74 6.71
C PHE A 439 28.98 -9.81 7.57
N LEU A 440 27.75 -9.57 7.14
CA LEU A 440 26.79 -8.73 7.86
C LEU A 440 25.83 -9.62 8.64
N ALA A 441 25.90 -9.53 9.97
CA ALA A 441 25.00 -10.22 10.90
C ALA A 441 24.04 -9.21 11.53
N GLY A 442 22.79 -9.19 11.05
CA GLY A 442 21.79 -8.20 11.42
C GLY A 442 20.89 -8.68 12.55
N VAL A 443 20.52 -7.79 13.47
CA VAL A 443 19.52 -8.04 14.52
C VAL A 443 18.54 -6.87 14.68
N ARG A 444 17.29 -7.18 15.04
CA ARG A 444 16.25 -6.24 15.49
C ARG A 444 15.33 -6.90 16.52
N GLN A 445 14.67 -6.09 17.36
CA GLN A 445 13.72 -6.61 18.37
C GLN A 445 12.27 -6.65 17.86
N SER A 446 11.95 -5.85 16.85
CA SER A 446 10.62 -5.84 16.23
C SER A 446 10.71 -5.48 14.75
N GLU A 447 9.69 -5.86 13.97
CA GLU A 447 9.61 -5.53 12.54
C GLU A 447 9.63 -4.03 12.24
N ALA A 448 9.29 -3.21 13.24
CA ALA A 448 9.30 -1.77 13.14
C ALA A 448 10.70 -1.14 13.22
N GLU A 449 11.71 -1.88 13.68
CA GLU A 449 13.07 -1.38 13.80
C GLU A 449 13.92 -1.74 12.57
N ASN A 450 14.88 -0.88 12.24
CA ASN A 450 15.92 -1.21 11.26
C ASN A 450 16.87 -2.25 11.83
N TYR A 451 17.40 -3.11 10.97
CA TYR A 451 18.46 -4.03 11.36
C TYR A 451 19.72 -3.27 11.75
N ARG A 452 20.31 -3.66 12.87
CA ARG A 452 21.65 -3.25 13.27
C ARG A 452 22.61 -4.38 12.92
N TYR A 453 23.71 -4.06 12.23
CA TYR A 453 24.63 -5.07 11.72
C TYR A 453 25.95 -5.09 12.48
N ILE A 454 26.39 -6.30 12.81
CA ILE A 454 27.79 -6.57 13.12
C ILE A 454 28.51 -6.94 11.82
N ARG A 455 29.70 -6.38 11.64
CA ARG A 455 30.58 -6.63 10.50
C ARG A 455 31.64 -7.64 10.90
N ILE A 456 31.43 -8.91 10.59
CA ILE A 456 32.39 -9.98 10.89
C ILE A 456 33.40 -10.06 9.74
N PRO A 457 34.71 -9.90 9.96
CA PRO A 457 35.67 -9.94 8.86
C PRO A 457 35.75 -11.34 8.25
N ALA A 458 35.77 -11.40 6.92
CA ALA A 458 35.96 -12.64 6.20
C ALA A 458 37.42 -13.11 6.31
N ASP A 459 37.62 -14.40 6.58
CA ASP A 459 38.96 -15.01 6.57
C ASP A 459 39.45 -15.31 5.14
N ALA A 460 40.67 -15.84 5.02
CA ALA A 460 41.29 -16.18 3.74
C ALA A 460 40.48 -17.18 2.89
N ASN A 461 39.57 -17.96 3.52
CA ASN A 461 38.66 -18.88 2.84
C ASN A 461 37.28 -18.26 2.57
N SER A 462 37.14 -16.93 2.71
CA SER A 462 35.86 -16.22 2.65
C SER A 462 34.84 -16.80 3.63
N SER A 463 35.27 -17.08 4.86
CA SER A 463 34.45 -17.69 5.91
C SER A 463 34.50 -16.87 7.21
N VAL A 464 33.61 -17.19 8.15
CA VAL A 464 33.61 -16.61 9.51
C VAL A 464 34.41 -17.46 10.52
N ALA A 465 34.95 -18.61 10.09
CA ALA A 465 35.50 -19.61 11.01
C ALA A 465 36.64 -19.05 11.87
N GLU A 466 37.55 -18.29 11.27
CA GLU A 466 38.67 -17.70 12.00
C GLU A 466 38.22 -16.72 13.09
N PHE A 467 37.22 -15.89 12.80
CA PHE A 467 36.60 -15.01 13.79
C PHE A 467 35.94 -15.80 14.92
N MET A 468 35.23 -16.89 14.58
CA MET A 468 34.56 -17.74 15.57
C MET A 468 35.54 -18.45 16.50
N HIS A 469 36.72 -18.82 15.99
CA HIS A 469 37.81 -19.36 16.80
C HIS A 469 38.39 -18.31 17.75
N LEU A 470 38.72 -17.11 17.25
CA LEU A 470 39.24 -16.03 18.10
C LEU A 470 38.22 -15.64 19.18
N ARG A 471 36.93 -15.58 18.86
CA ARG A 471 35.84 -15.34 19.82
C ARG A 471 35.78 -16.42 20.90
N ALA A 472 35.91 -17.69 20.52
CA ALA A 472 35.94 -18.80 21.47
C ALA A 472 37.19 -18.74 22.38
N ALA A 473 38.35 -18.43 21.81
CA ALA A 473 39.61 -18.23 22.54
C ALA A 473 39.51 -17.07 23.54
N LEU A 474 38.84 -15.97 23.16
CA LEU A 474 38.57 -14.84 24.05
C LEU A 474 37.67 -15.26 25.22
N GLN A 475 36.79 -16.25 25.07
CA GLN A 475 35.93 -16.73 26.15
C GLN A 475 36.61 -17.75 27.08
N ASP A 476 37.79 -18.27 26.73
CA ASP A 476 38.57 -19.17 27.57
C ASP A 476 39.45 -18.38 28.56
N PRO A 477 39.18 -18.44 29.88
CA PRO A 477 39.96 -17.69 30.89
C PRO A 477 41.45 -18.06 30.91
N SER A 478 41.78 -19.32 30.62
CA SER A 478 43.18 -19.78 30.62
C SER A 478 43.98 -19.18 29.47
N LEU A 479 43.33 -19.04 28.29
CA LEU A 479 43.91 -18.41 27.13
C LEU A 479 44.07 -16.90 27.32
N ARG A 480 43.07 -16.23 27.92
CA ARG A 480 43.18 -14.80 28.26
C ARG A 480 44.34 -14.54 29.23
N GLU A 481 44.52 -15.39 30.23
CA GLU A 481 45.64 -15.27 31.18
C GLU A 481 47.01 -15.45 30.48
N GLN A 482 47.12 -16.42 29.57
CA GLN A 482 48.34 -16.63 28.78
C GLN A 482 48.64 -15.43 27.86
N ALA A 483 47.63 -14.92 27.15
CA ALA A 483 47.77 -13.75 26.29
C ALA A 483 48.19 -12.50 27.09
N ALA A 484 47.58 -12.27 28.26
CA ALA A 484 47.96 -11.18 29.16
C ALA A 484 49.40 -11.33 29.69
N SER A 485 49.85 -12.56 29.96
CA SER A 485 51.23 -12.83 30.36
C SER A 485 52.21 -12.57 29.22
N SER A 486 51.92 -13.03 28.00
CA SER A 486 52.76 -12.79 26.82
C SER A 486 52.88 -11.30 26.51
N PHE A 487 51.75 -10.58 26.51
CA PHE A 487 51.75 -9.13 26.37
C PHE A 487 52.62 -8.43 27.42
N ALA A 488 52.49 -8.82 28.69
CA ALA A 488 53.28 -8.23 29.77
C ALA A 488 54.77 -8.56 29.65
N GLN A 489 55.14 -9.74 29.14
CA GLN A 489 56.53 -10.10 28.86
C GLN A 489 57.11 -9.25 27.73
N ALA A 490 56.34 -9.02 26.66
CA ALA A 490 56.77 -8.24 25.50
C ALA A 490 56.85 -6.72 25.77
N ASN A 491 56.01 -6.19 26.68
CA ASN A 491 55.83 -4.73 26.84
C ASN A 491 56.30 -4.16 28.20
N ALA A 492 56.68 -4.99 29.18
CA ALA A 492 57.16 -4.48 30.46
C ALA A 492 58.60 -3.95 30.37
N SER A 493 58.83 -2.74 30.87
CA SER A 493 60.16 -2.12 30.90
C SER A 493 61.14 -2.80 31.88
N ASN A 494 60.63 -3.50 32.89
CA ASN A 494 61.42 -4.20 33.91
C ASN A 494 60.62 -5.31 34.62
N ASP A 495 61.33 -6.17 35.37
CA ASP A 495 60.75 -7.33 36.06
C ASP A 495 59.74 -6.97 37.15
N THR A 496 59.84 -5.77 37.75
CA THR A 496 58.90 -5.31 38.79
C THR A 496 57.60 -4.76 38.21
N GLN A 497 57.60 -4.21 37.00
CA GLN A 497 56.40 -3.76 36.29
C GLN A 497 55.62 -4.91 35.65
N ARG A 498 56.30 -5.99 35.24
CA ARG A 498 55.67 -7.14 34.57
C ARG A 498 54.41 -7.67 35.27
N PRO A 499 54.41 -8.00 36.58
CA PRO A 499 53.20 -8.50 37.24
C PRO A 499 52.08 -7.46 37.37
N LEU A 500 52.42 -6.16 37.46
CA LEU A 500 51.44 -5.08 37.51
C LEU A 500 50.75 -4.91 36.15
N LEU A 501 51.53 -4.93 35.07
CA LEU A 501 51.04 -4.83 33.71
C LEU A 501 50.16 -6.04 33.34
N GLN A 502 50.61 -7.25 33.66
CA GLN A 502 49.83 -8.47 33.45
C GLN A 502 48.46 -8.38 34.13
N ARG A 503 48.42 -7.96 35.41
CA ARG A 503 47.16 -7.86 36.16
C ARG A 503 46.23 -6.78 35.59
N ALA A 504 46.77 -5.65 35.14
CA ALA A 504 45.99 -4.59 34.52
C ALA A 504 45.37 -5.06 33.19
N VAL A 505 46.18 -5.70 32.34
CA VAL A 505 45.77 -6.23 31.03
C VAL A 505 44.75 -7.35 31.20
N GLN A 506 44.99 -8.27 32.15
CA GLN A 506 44.05 -9.35 32.48
C GLN A 506 42.68 -8.79 32.88
N GLY A 507 42.64 -7.77 33.74
CA GLY A 507 41.39 -7.10 34.11
C GLY A 507 40.70 -6.44 32.91
N ALA A 508 41.46 -5.81 32.02
CA ALA A 508 40.92 -5.17 30.82
C ALA A 508 40.35 -6.18 29.81
N ILE A 509 41.09 -7.27 29.52
CA ILE A 509 40.63 -8.31 28.58
C ILE A 509 39.48 -9.13 29.17
N ASP A 510 39.43 -9.36 30.48
CA ASP A 510 38.28 -9.99 31.16
C ASP A 510 37.03 -9.10 31.10
N ALA A 511 37.18 -7.78 31.24
CA ALA A 511 36.08 -6.84 31.04
C ALA A 511 35.62 -6.83 29.58
N PHE A 512 36.55 -6.74 28.64
CA PHE A 512 36.26 -6.77 27.20
C PHE A 512 35.55 -8.06 26.77
N ALA A 513 35.98 -9.22 27.26
CA ALA A 513 35.36 -10.51 26.97
C ALA A 513 33.89 -10.59 27.46
N ARG A 514 33.49 -9.80 28.46
CA ARG A 514 32.12 -9.80 28.98
C ARG A 514 31.17 -8.87 28.23
N GLY A 515 31.63 -7.73 27.75
CA GLY A 515 30.74 -6.71 27.17
C GLY A 515 31.44 -5.67 26.32
N GLY A 516 32.52 -6.04 25.64
CA GLY A 516 33.28 -5.15 24.76
C GLY A 516 33.87 -3.95 25.50
N PHE A 517 34.03 -2.83 24.79
CA PHE A 517 34.57 -1.60 25.39
C PHE A 517 33.62 -0.98 26.42
N ASN A 518 32.31 -1.22 26.31
CA ASN A 518 31.31 -0.71 27.25
C ASN A 518 31.51 -1.28 28.67
N ALA A 519 31.86 -2.57 28.79
CA ALA A 519 32.13 -3.20 30.08
C ALA A 519 33.38 -2.67 30.80
N ILE A 520 34.31 -2.03 30.08
CA ILE A 520 35.51 -1.41 30.67
C ILE A 520 35.16 -0.07 31.31
N ILE A 521 34.32 0.71 30.63
CA ILE A 521 33.93 2.06 31.06
C ILE A 521 32.68 2.11 31.94
N GLU A 522 32.02 0.97 32.15
CA GLU A 522 30.79 0.86 32.95
C GLU A 522 30.94 1.48 34.35
N ARG A 523 32.13 1.34 34.96
CA ARG A 523 32.44 1.87 36.29
C ARG A 523 33.27 3.16 36.27
N VAL A 524 33.47 3.75 35.09
CA VAL A 524 34.30 4.94 34.88
C VAL A 524 33.40 6.18 34.78
N PRO A 525 33.71 7.27 35.52
CA PRO A 525 33.01 8.55 35.39
C PRO A 525 33.01 9.07 33.95
N GLU A 526 31.91 9.69 33.50
CA GLU A 526 31.72 10.12 32.10
C GLU A 526 32.86 10.98 31.56
N ASN A 527 33.39 11.89 32.39
CA ASN A 527 34.49 12.79 32.07
C ASN A 527 35.85 12.08 31.90
N GLU A 528 35.98 10.82 32.33
CA GLU A 528 37.22 10.04 32.26
C GLU A 528 37.16 8.91 31.22
N ARG A 529 35.98 8.62 30.67
CA ARG A 529 35.77 7.48 29.75
C ARG A 529 36.66 7.55 28.52
N GLU A 530 36.76 8.72 27.87
CA GLU A 530 37.60 8.89 26.67
C GLU A 530 39.08 8.63 26.95
N SER A 531 39.57 9.14 28.09
CA SER A 531 40.94 8.90 28.54
C SER A 531 41.19 7.41 28.79
N VAL A 532 40.29 6.73 29.51
CA VAL A 532 40.41 5.29 29.79
C VAL A 532 40.37 4.47 28.49
N LEU A 533 39.49 4.78 27.55
CA LEU A 533 39.43 4.12 26.25
C LEU A 533 40.71 4.34 25.43
N GLY A 534 41.30 5.54 25.49
CA GLY A 534 42.57 5.84 24.83
C GLY A 534 43.72 4.91 25.24
N PHE A 535 43.73 4.42 26.49
CA PHE A 535 44.71 3.43 26.96
C PHE A 535 44.23 1.99 26.79
N ALA A 536 42.93 1.72 26.97
CA ALA A 536 42.37 0.38 26.93
C ALA A 536 42.33 -0.21 25.53
N VAL A 537 41.99 0.59 24.50
CA VAL A 537 41.86 0.11 23.11
C VAL A 537 43.18 -0.45 22.59
N PRO A 538 44.33 0.26 22.64
CA PRO A 538 45.60 -0.29 22.15
C PRO A 538 46.06 -1.50 22.96
N MET A 539 45.84 -1.49 24.28
CA MET A 539 46.19 -2.60 25.16
C MET A 539 45.42 -3.87 24.81
N ILE A 540 44.12 -3.75 24.55
CA ILE A 540 43.26 -4.86 24.14
C ILE A 540 43.62 -5.33 22.75
N GLN A 541 43.88 -4.42 21.80
CA GLN A 541 44.30 -4.78 20.45
C GLN A 541 45.57 -5.63 20.48
N LEU A 542 46.62 -5.18 21.19
CA LEU A 542 47.88 -5.93 21.31
C LEU A 542 47.71 -7.25 22.07
N THR A 543 46.85 -7.30 23.09
CA THR A 543 46.58 -8.56 23.81
C THR A 543 45.79 -9.54 22.94
N LEU A 544 44.86 -9.06 22.12
CA LEU A 544 44.12 -9.86 21.15
C LEU A 544 45.02 -10.33 20.01
N THR A 545 46.06 -9.58 19.65
CA THR A 545 47.13 -10.04 18.74
C THR A 545 47.81 -11.29 19.28
N GLU A 546 48.27 -11.25 20.54
CA GLU A 546 48.88 -12.41 21.21
C GLU A 546 47.91 -13.60 21.25
N LEU A 547 46.65 -13.35 21.62
CA LEU A 547 45.62 -14.38 21.69
C LEU A 547 45.32 -15.01 20.32
N TYR A 548 45.27 -14.20 19.27
CA TYR A 548 45.01 -14.62 17.90
C TYR A 548 46.10 -15.57 17.39
N ASP A 549 47.37 -15.19 17.55
CA ASP A 549 48.48 -16.06 17.13
C ASP A 549 48.56 -17.33 17.98
N MET A 550 48.35 -17.23 19.30
CA MET A 550 48.28 -18.41 20.18
C MET A 550 47.19 -19.40 19.76
N ASP A 551 45.98 -18.91 19.41
CA ASP A 551 44.89 -19.77 18.93
C ASP A 551 45.25 -20.43 17.59
N ARG A 552 45.88 -19.68 16.68
CA ARG A 552 46.35 -20.22 15.38
C ARG A 552 47.39 -21.31 15.57
N GLU A 553 48.40 -21.08 16.39
CA GLU A 553 49.45 -22.06 16.70
C GLU A 553 48.87 -23.34 17.33
N ARG A 554 47.91 -23.20 18.25
CA ARG A 554 47.20 -24.35 18.84
C ARG A 554 46.42 -25.18 17.80
N ARG A 555 45.96 -24.53 16.73
CA ARG A 555 45.30 -25.18 15.58
C ARG A 555 46.29 -25.68 14.52
N GLY A 556 47.59 -25.54 14.74
CA GLY A 556 48.64 -25.94 13.79
C GLY A 556 48.80 -25.00 12.60
N LEU A 557 48.37 -23.74 12.74
CA LEU A 557 48.52 -22.69 11.74
C LEU A 557 49.64 -21.73 12.14
N GLU A 558 50.28 -21.09 11.16
CA GLU A 558 51.29 -20.07 11.42
C GLU A 558 50.68 -18.78 11.98
N ALA A 559 51.41 -18.10 12.86
CA ALA A 559 51.09 -16.75 13.32
C ALA A 559 50.89 -15.82 12.11
N ASN A 560 49.85 -14.99 12.15
CA ASN A 560 49.45 -14.16 11.01
C ASN A 560 49.33 -12.68 11.36
N SER A 561 49.35 -12.32 12.65
CA SER A 561 49.21 -10.92 13.06
C SER A 561 50.29 -9.98 12.52
N HIS A 562 51.46 -10.53 12.15
CA HIS A 562 52.60 -9.78 11.62
C HIS A 562 52.46 -9.40 10.14
N THR A 563 51.53 -10.02 9.41
CA THR A 563 51.25 -9.66 8.01
C THR A 563 50.34 -8.45 7.95
N GLU A 564 50.43 -7.66 6.87
CA GLU A 564 49.53 -6.51 6.66
C GLU A 564 48.05 -6.97 6.62
N GLU A 565 47.77 -8.07 5.93
CA GLU A 565 46.44 -8.66 5.83
C GLU A 565 45.92 -9.16 7.18
N GLY A 566 46.74 -9.87 7.96
CA GLY A 566 46.37 -10.36 9.29
C GLY A 566 46.16 -9.25 10.31
N ALA A 567 46.99 -8.20 10.27
CA ALA A 567 46.83 -7.02 11.13
C ALA A 567 45.54 -6.25 10.80
N ASP A 568 45.22 -6.08 9.51
CA ASP A 568 44.00 -5.44 9.05
C ASP A 568 42.75 -6.26 9.42
N TRP A 569 42.79 -7.58 9.20
CA TRP A 569 41.73 -8.50 9.61
C TRP A 569 41.48 -8.44 11.11
N LEU A 570 42.55 -8.46 11.92
CA LEU A 570 42.46 -8.42 13.38
C LEU A 570 41.87 -7.09 13.87
N ARG A 571 42.22 -5.96 13.25
CA ARG A 571 41.62 -4.65 13.56
C ARG A 571 40.10 -4.68 13.40
N LEU A 572 39.61 -5.28 12.32
CA LEU A 572 38.18 -5.46 12.09
C LEU A 572 37.57 -6.47 13.06
N ALA A 573 38.28 -7.56 13.37
CA ALA A 573 37.83 -8.57 14.33
C ALA A 573 37.66 -7.99 15.73
N VAL A 574 38.55 -7.10 16.18
CA VAL A 574 38.44 -6.40 17.47
C VAL A 574 37.16 -5.56 17.53
N LEU A 575 36.85 -4.82 16.45
CA LEU A 575 35.61 -4.03 16.36
C LEU A 575 34.37 -4.93 16.38
N ALA A 576 34.41 -6.05 15.65
CA ALA A 576 33.34 -7.03 15.62
C ALA A 576 33.12 -7.70 16.99
N LEU A 577 34.19 -8.07 17.69
CA LEU A 577 34.13 -8.61 19.06
C LEU A 577 33.58 -7.59 20.05
N ALA A 578 33.96 -6.31 19.91
CA ALA A 578 33.47 -5.24 20.78
C ALA A 578 31.96 -5.02 20.64
N ASN A 579 31.42 -5.19 19.43
CA ASN A 579 30.00 -5.02 19.13
C ASN A 579 29.20 -6.33 19.25
N LEU A 580 29.85 -7.49 19.42
CA LEU A 580 29.19 -8.79 19.57
C LEU A 580 28.10 -8.85 20.66
N PRO A 581 28.24 -8.17 21.82
CA PRO A 581 27.17 -8.11 22.83
C PRO A 581 25.86 -7.52 22.32
N ASP A 582 25.88 -6.69 21.27
CA ASP A 582 24.69 -6.10 20.67
C ASP A 582 23.94 -7.10 19.75
N TYR A 583 24.52 -8.28 19.51
CA TYR A 583 23.91 -9.39 18.78
C TYR A 583 23.66 -10.56 19.73
N PRO A 584 22.54 -10.57 20.46
CA PRO A 584 22.26 -11.53 21.54
C PRO A 584 21.84 -12.92 21.02
N ALA A 585 22.29 -13.32 19.82
CA ALA A 585 22.03 -14.65 19.33
C ALA A 585 22.96 -15.65 20.04
N PRO A 586 22.46 -16.81 20.45
CA PRO A 586 23.31 -17.81 21.07
C PRO A 586 24.16 -18.58 20.04
N VAL A 587 23.79 -18.51 18.75
CA VAL A 587 24.52 -19.05 17.60
C VAL A 587 24.50 -18.08 16.42
N PHE A 588 25.60 -18.08 15.66
CA PHE A 588 25.63 -17.53 14.31
C PHE A 588 25.43 -18.67 13.32
N MET A 589 24.52 -18.51 12.35
CA MET A 589 24.25 -19.52 11.32
C MET A 589 24.75 -19.06 9.96
N SER A 590 25.56 -19.90 9.33
CA SER A 590 26.03 -19.76 7.94
C SER A 590 25.34 -20.79 7.05
N LEU A 591 25.03 -20.44 5.81
CA LEU A 591 24.36 -21.31 4.86
C LEU A 591 25.34 -22.20 4.10
N ASN A 592 25.14 -23.52 4.17
CA ASN A 592 25.94 -24.48 3.40
C ASN A 592 25.27 -24.81 2.05
N SER A 593 23.97 -25.11 2.09
CA SER A 593 23.16 -25.40 0.90
C SER A 593 21.67 -25.23 1.20
N PHE A 594 20.86 -25.11 0.17
CA PHE A 594 19.41 -25.00 0.29
C PHE A 594 18.70 -25.67 -0.89
N ASP A 595 17.48 -26.13 -0.64
CA ASP A 595 16.51 -26.49 -1.67
C ASP A 595 15.42 -25.41 -1.66
N GLN A 596 15.42 -24.53 -2.66
CA GLN A 596 14.49 -23.41 -2.72
C GLN A 596 13.08 -23.90 -3.09
N VAL A 597 12.09 -23.45 -2.33
CA VAL A 597 10.67 -23.62 -2.65
C VAL A 597 10.04 -22.24 -2.68
N GLN A 598 9.50 -21.83 -3.82
CA GLN A 598 8.86 -20.52 -3.93
C GLN A 598 7.36 -20.61 -3.64
N ALA A 599 6.75 -19.51 -3.20
CA ALA A 599 5.31 -19.41 -3.06
C ALA A 599 4.77 -18.13 -3.70
N SER A 600 3.67 -18.25 -4.43
CA SER A 600 2.95 -17.08 -4.94
C SER A 600 1.91 -16.61 -3.92
N VAL A 601 1.89 -15.31 -3.67
CA VAL A 601 0.79 -14.67 -2.94
C VAL A 601 -0.15 -14.06 -3.96
N PHE A 602 -1.34 -14.65 -4.05
CA PHE A 602 -2.40 -14.17 -4.92
C PHE A 602 -3.40 -13.32 -4.15
N GLN A 603 -3.77 -12.18 -4.72
CA GLN A 603 -4.96 -11.46 -4.28
C GLN A 603 -6.15 -11.92 -5.12
N ILE A 604 -7.10 -12.57 -4.48
CA ILE A 604 -8.32 -13.07 -5.10
C ILE A 604 -9.46 -12.11 -4.80
N ALA A 605 -10.18 -11.69 -5.84
CA ALA A 605 -11.28 -10.76 -5.67
C ALA A 605 -12.50 -11.12 -6.52
N ARG A 606 -13.67 -10.84 -5.96
CA ARG A 606 -14.94 -10.76 -6.70
C ARG A 606 -15.46 -9.33 -6.57
N SER A 607 -15.62 -8.65 -7.71
CA SER A 607 -15.97 -7.22 -7.75
C SER A 607 -17.18 -6.98 -8.66
N PRO A 608 -18.41 -7.19 -8.15
CA PRO A 608 -19.64 -7.03 -8.93
C PRO A 608 -19.93 -5.57 -9.29
N GLY A 609 -19.41 -4.61 -8.51
CA GLY A 609 -19.59 -3.18 -8.68
C GLY A 609 -18.82 -2.60 -9.87
N LYS A 610 -17.79 -3.29 -10.38
CA LYS A 610 -16.96 -2.82 -11.50
C LYS A 610 -17.77 -2.33 -12.71
N ASN A 611 -18.72 -3.13 -13.18
CA ASN A 611 -19.55 -2.76 -14.34
C ASN A 611 -20.50 -1.59 -14.02
N THR A 612 -20.99 -1.53 -12.78
CA THR A 612 -21.80 -0.42 -12.27
C THR A 612 -20.99 0.87 -12.28
N VAL A 613 -19.75 0.85 -11.81
CA VAL A 613 -18.85 2.02 -11.84
C VAL A 613 -18.61 2.49 -13.28
N TYR A 614 -18.32 1.58 -14.21
CA TYR A 614 -18.14 1.95 -15.63
C TYR A 614 -19.39 2.56 -16.26
N LEU A 615 -20.58 2.04 -15.94
CA LEU A 615 -21.85 2.64 -16.36
C LEU A 615 -22.00 4.06 -15.79
N GLY A 616 -21.64 4.25 -14.52
CA GLY A 616 -21.64 5.56 -13.88
C GLY A 616 -20.67 6.54 -14.55
N CYS A 617 -19.44 6.10 -14.88
CA CYS A 617 -18.48 6.91 -15.64
C CYS A 617 -19.03 7.30 -17.02
N LEU A 618 -19.71 6.38 -17.72
CA LEU A 618 -20.38 6.69 -18.99
C LEU A 618 -21.47 7.75 -18.82
N PHE A 619 -22.31 7.64 -17.79
CA PHE A 619 -23.30 8.67 -17.46
C PHE A 619 -22.66 10.01 -17.13
N LEU A 620 -21.53 10.02 -16.44
CA LEU A 620 -20.81 11.25 -16.12
C LEU A 620 -20.35 11.95 -17.41
N VAL A 621 -19.74 11.20 -18.33
CA VAL A 621 -19.31 11.71 -19.64
C VAL A 621 -20.51 12.27 -20.40
N ILE A 622 -21.58 11.48 -20.60
CA ILE A 622 -22.79 11.93 -21.31
C ILE A 622 -23.40 13.18 -20.63
N GLY A 623 -23.42 13.20 -19.30
CA GLY A 623 -23.96 14.28 -18.50
C GLY A 623 -23.22 15.60 -18.71
N VAL A 624 -21.89 15.56 -18.55
CA VAL A 624 -20.99 16.70 -18.74
C VAL A 624 -21.07 17.22 -20.17
N PHE A 625 -20.94 16.33 -21.18
CA PHE A 625 -21.02 16.73 -22.59
C PHE A 625 -22.37 17.35 -22.94
N SER A 626 -23.49 16.78 -22.46
CA SER A 626 -24.82 17.34 -22.68
C SER A 626 -24.97 18.74 -22.07
N MET A 627 -24.39 18.96 -20.89
CA MET A 627 -24.49 20.24 -20.17
C MET A 627 -23.65 21.35 -20.82
N PHE A 628 -22.47 21.02 -21.37
CA PHE A 628 -21.56 21.99 -21.98
C PHE A 628 -21.87 22.27 -23.45
N TYR A 629 -22.20 21.25 -24.25
CA TYR A 629 -22.32 21.39 -25.71
C TYR A 629 -23.76 21.55 -26.21
N ILE A 630 -24.76 20.97 -25.54
CA ILE A 630 -26.16 21.15 -25.94
C ILE A 630 -26.66 22.46 -25.34
N ARG A 631 -27.13 23.39 -26.17
CA ARG A 631 -27.60 24.69 -25.69
C ARG A 631 -29.12 24.78 -25.75
N ASP A 632 -29.79 25.00 -24.62
CA ASP A 632 -31.25 25.21 -24.56
C ASP A 632 -31.61 26.58 -25.16
N ARG A 633 -32.54 26.58 -26.12
CA ARG A 633 -33.04 27.77 -26.82
C ARG A 633 -34.56 27.73 -26.83
N ARG A 634 -35.18 28.86 -26.49
CA ARG A 634 -36.61 29.07 -26.65
C ARG A 634 -36.88 30.38 -27.37
N ILE A 635 -37.75 30.33 -28.35
CA ILE A 635 -38.22 31.48 -29.11
C ILE A 635 -39.73 31.53 -28.99
N TRP A 636 -40.25 32.71 -28.71
CA TRP A 636 -41.68 33.00 -28.81
C TRP A 636 -41.87 34.06 -29.86
N VAL A 637 -42.80 33.84 -30.78
CA VAL A 637 -43.21 34.81 -31.79
C VAL A 637 -44.70 35.03 -31.65
N TRP A 638 -45.10 36.28 -31.57
CA TRP A 638 -46.47 36.73 -31.50
C TRP A 638 -46.81 37.53 -32.75
N ILE A 639 -47.85 37.11 -33.45
CA ILE A 639 -48.31 37.67 -34.71
C ILE A 639 -49.69 38.26 -34.46
N THR A 640 -49.80 39.60 -34.45
CA THR A 640 -51.10 40.30 -34.32
C THR A 640 -51.48 40.96 -35.63
N PRO A 641 -52.76 40.98 -36.02
CA PRO A 641 -53.21 41.76 -37.18
C PRO A 641 -52.96 43.27 -36.94
N GLU A 642 -52.53 43.98 -37.99
CA GLU A 642 -52.34 45.44 -37.99
C GLU A 642 -52.63 45.97 -39.41
N GLY A 643 -53.83 46.54 -39.61
CA GLY A 643 -54.32 46.89 -40.95
C GLY A 643 -54.52 45.65 -41.84
N ASP A 644 -54.09 45.74 -43.11
CA ASP A 644 -54.06 44.60 -44.06
C ASP A 644 -52.88 43.63 -43.82
N GLY A 645 -51.97 43.97 -42.89
CA GLY A 645 -50.77 43.22 -42.57
C GLY A 645 -50.77 42.62 -41.17
N SER A 646 -49.58 42.33 -40.65
CA SER A 646 -49.37 41.82 -39.30
C SER A 646 -48.17 42.45 -38.61
N ARG A 647 -48.32 42.68 -37.31
CA ARG A 647 -47.24 43.07 -36.41
C ARG A 647 -46.67 41.83 -35.74
N MET A 648 -45.36 41.67 -35.85
CA MET A 648 -44.59 40.52 -35.39
C MET A 648 -43.72 40.93 -34.19
N GLN A 649 -43.89 40.26 -33.07
CA GLN A 649 -43.04 40.44 -31.89
C GLN A 649 -42.39 39.10 -31.54
N ALA A 650 -41.07 39.03 -31.55
CA ALA A 650 -40.34 37.83 -31.16
C ALA A 650 -39.40 38.09 -29.98
N ALA A 651 -39.28 37.09 -29.12
CA ALA A 651 -38.31 37.08 -28.03
C ALA A 651 -37.57 35.75 -27.98
N MET A 652 -36.28 35.80 -27.67
CA MET A 652 -35.44 34.61 -27.52
C MET A 652 -34.89 34.54 -26.09
N THR A 653 -34.86 33.34 -25.52
CA THR A 653 -34.23 33.11 -24.22
C THR A 653 -33.40 31.82 -24.21
N SER A 654 -32.45 31.79 -23.31
CA SER A 654 -31.56 30.68 -23.01
C SER A 654 -31.34 30.63 -21.49
N GLN A 655 -31.04 29.45 -20.96
CA GLN A 655 -30.70 29.27 -19.55
C GLN A 655 -29.36 29.92 -19.18
N ARG A 656 -28.42 30.03 -20.15
CA ARG A 656 -27.16 30.77 -20.02
C ARG A 656 -27.12 31.92 -21.03
N ARG A 657 -26.96 33.15 -20.54
CA ARG A 657 -26.89 34.39 -21.34
C ARG A 657 -25.44 34.82 -21.50
N ASN A 658 -24.70 34.07 -22.31
CA ASN A 658 -23.29 34.35 -22.59
C ASN A 658 -23.15 35.16 -23.89
N LEU A 659 -21.97 35.70 -24.19
CA LEU A 659 -21.70 36.48 -25.40
C LEU A 659 -22.15 35.77 -26.70
N ASP A 660 -21.88 34.47 -26.81
CA ASP A 660 -22.33 33.64 -27.93
C ASP A 660 -23.85 33.67 -28.13
N PHE A 661 -24.63 33.70 -27.04
CA PHE A 661 -26.09 33.76 -27.12
C PHE A 661 -26.54 35.13 -27.64
N SER A 662 -25.88 36.20 -27.23
CA SER A 662 -26.15 37.53 -27.76
C SER A 662 -25.87 37.58 -29.27
N GLN A 663 -24.72 37.06 -29.73
CA GLN A 663 -24.42 36.98 -31.17
C GLN A 663 -25.42 36.11 -31.95
N GLU A 664 -25.84 34.98 -31.38
CA GLU A 664 -26.88 34.12 -31.97
C GLU A 664 -28.22 34.84 -32.07
N PHE A 665 -28.59 35.62 -31.05
CA PHE A 665 -29.78 36.46 -31.09
C PHE A 665 -29.69 37.55 -32.16
N GLU A 666 -28.53 38.19 -32.33
CA GLU A 666 -28.35 39.19 -33.39
C GLU A 666 -28.56 38.56 -34.79
N ARG A 667 -28.02 37.36 -35.03
CA ARG A 667 -28.28 36.60 -36.25
C ARG A 667 -29.76 36.26 -36.42
N PHE A 668 -30.43 35.83 -35.34
CA PHE A 668 -31.88 35.59 -35.34
C PHE A 668 -32.65 36.85 -35.67
N ARG A 669 -32.31 37.99 -35.06
CA ARG A 669 -32.96 39.28 -35.26
C ARG A 669 -32.85 39.74 -36.71
N ASP A 670 -31.66 39.64 -37.29
CA ASP A 670 -31.41 40.07 -38.67
C ASP A 670 -32.13 39.16 -39.67
N ALA A 671 -32.12 37.83 -39.45
CA ALA A 671 -32.90 36.88 -40.24
C ALA A 671 -34.42 37.12 -40.08
N PHE A 672 -34.88 37.38 -38.86
CA PHE A 672 -36.29 37.63 -38.56
C PHE A 672 -36.80 38.90 -39.24
N ARG A 673 -36.02 39.98 -39.24
CA ARG A 673 -36.36 41.20 -39.98
C ARG A 673 -36.44 40.90 -41.48
N ARG A 674 -35.40 40.30 -42.08
CA ARG A 674 -35.39 39.95 -43.52
C ARG A 674 -36.56 39.08 -43.98
N LEU A 675 -37.16 38.28 -43.10
CA LEU A 675 -38.32 37.45 -43.44
C LEU A 675 -39.63 38.23 -43.53
N PHE A 676 -39.74 39.35 -42.82
CA PHE A 676 -41.02 40.02 -42.57
C PHE A 676 -41.06 41.50 -42.96
N THR A 677 -39.92 42.20 -42.99
CA THR A 677 -39.73 43.52 -43.62
C THR A 677 -39.29 43.34 -45.05
#